data_AF-A0A5N5IR98-F1
#
_entry.id   AF-A0A5N5IR98-F1
#
_cell.length_a   1.000
_cell.length_b   1.000
_cell.length_c   1.000
_cell.angle_alpha   90.00
_cell.angle_beta   90.00
_cell.angle_gamma   90.00
#
_symmetry.space_group_name_H-M   'P 1'
#
loop_
_entity.id
_entity.type
_entity.pdbx_description
1 polymer ?
#
loop_
_entity_poly.entity_id
_entity_poly.type
_entity_poly.pdbx_seq_one_letter_code
_entity_poly.pdbx_strand_id
1 'polypeptide(L)'
;MGINFANAQFLLQAPNTGDENNYRWYEASDPATVLGTNSFYEATQTGVYFATYDGTLCGSNATGYFILTDCEAPNNQVTLDISASIPSGATVSWSPSLSGDQTRPTVTSTQSVMRYTATITKVGNSSELPRFTVVCMSQAANLLDDVVVVNEDESVVVPIFDNDTDLPTSGTLTITDPTNGTVNVDDNGTPNDPTDDVVTYSPNADYNGSDSFDYTICNNFGDCSTATVIVDVLPILDVNDDVTSTEQGVDVTISWRANDNDIPTSGSISATNPSNGTIVLNDNGTSANPSDDNITYVPNLGYSGTDSFEYTVCDTNGNCGTATITVVVTSQQILDSDADGILDSFEDLNVDNDNDPSTNPTDTDGDGIPDYLDIDSDNDGIPDNVEAQSISSYIPPSLVDANGNGLDDAYEVDGSIGLIPVDSDEDGIPDYVDLDSDDDNVPDAIEGHDHDHDGIPDVEFIGSDKDNDGLDDGFEGETVIDIDVNDEMDDPSTALPDTDSDGIPDFRDSDDDGDGIETIDEDLNGDGNYANDDSNENGTPNYLDPDLGETTIEEIDVINVITPNGDGIHDVLNIKGIENYPNNTVRIYNRWGVMVFQTKSYNTSGNVFDGTSQGRVTVDSDNKLPVGTYFYVIDYEDQGGNTKQLSGYIYINR
;
A
#
# COMPACT_ATOMS: atom_id res chain seq x y z
N MET A 1 26.52 28.17 2.78
CA MET A 1 26.11 29.48 3.32
C MET A 1 24.60 29.55 3.13
N GLY A 2 23.72 29.63 4.11
CA GLY A 2 23.81 29.92 5.53
C GLY A 2 22.50 30.59 5.89
N ILE A 3 21.59 29.85 6.52
CA ILE A 3 20.47 30.41 7.29
C ILE A 3 20.29 29.49 8.50
N ASN A 4 21.09 29.78 9.54
CA ASN A 4 20.78 29.36 10.89
C ASN A 4 19.40 29.91 11.22
N PHE A 5 18.39 29.06 11.33
CA PHE A 5 17.18 29.45 12.05
C PHE A 5 17.53 29.53 13.52
N ALA A 6 17.25 30.71 14.07
CA ALA A 6 17.72 31.17 15.34
C ALA A 6 17.12 30.34 16.48
N ASN A 7 17.95 29.54 17.15
CA ASN A 7 17.66 29.12 18.51
C ASN A 7 17.46 30.38 19.35
N ALA A 8 16.24 30.54 19.85
CA ALA A 8 15.80 31.73 20.56
C ALA A 8 16.74 32.03 21.73
N GLN A 9 17.31 33.24 21.72
CA GLN A 9 18.03 33.79 22.85
C GLN A 9 17.05 34.07 23.99
N PHE A 10 17.22 33.43 25.15
CA PHE A 10 16.59 33.90 26.39
C PHE A 10 17.63 34.39 27.39
N LEU A 11 17.65 35.72 27.51
CA LEU A 11 18.52 36.50 28.37
C LEU A 11 17.98 36.52 29.82
N LEU A 12 18.82 36.22 30.80
CA LEU A 12 18.51 36.29 32.24
C LEU A 12 18.25 37.73 32.72
N GLN A 13 17.23 37.94 33.55
CA GLN A 13 17.20 39.06 34.49
C GLN A 13 16.50 38.68 35.81
N ALA A 14 17.13 39.01 36.95
CA ALA A 14 16.49 38.92 38.26
C ALA A 14 15.35 39.96 38.37
N PRO A 15 14.25 39.70 39.08
CA PRO A 15 13.18 40.67 39.24
C PRO A 15 13.70 41.88 40.01
N ASN A 16 13.58 43.04 39.36
CA ASN A 16 13.38 44.27 40.10
C ASN A 16 11.97 44.24 40.72
N THR A 17 11.85 44.97 41.82
CA THR A 17 10.86 44.80 42.89
C THR A 17 9.42 45.16 42.52
N GLY A 18 8.73 44.29 41.79
CA GLY A 18 7.28 44.29 41.75
C GLY A 18 6.69 43.64 40.51
N ASP A 19 6.46 42.33 40.55
CA ASP A 19 5.24 41.75 39.96
C ASP A 19 4.95 40.34 40.53
N GLU A 20 3.67 40.02 40.62
CA GLU A 20 3.08 38.91 41.35
C GLU A 20 2.88 37.70 40.42
N ASN A 21 3.69 36.63 40.52
CA ASN A 21 3.35 35.21 40.25
C ASN A 21 4.60 34.31 40.46
N ASN A 22 4.47 33.25 41.24
CA ASN A 22 5.59 32.63 41.96
C ASN A 22 6.14 31.33 41.32
N TYR A 23 6.50 31.39 40.03
CA TYR A 23 7.05 30.27 39.25
C TYR A 23 8.15 30.76 38.29
N ARG A 24 9.22 29.98 38.04
CA ARG A 24 10.25 30.30 37.02
C ARG A 24 10.71 29.07 36.24
N TRP A 25 10.99 29.30 34.96
CA TRP A 25 11.52 28.33 34.02
C TRP A 25 13.03 28.52 33.83
N TYR A 26 13.74 27.40 33.67
CA TYR A 26 15.16 27.37 33.30
C TYR A 26 15.37 26.32 32.21
N GLU A 27 16.11 26.68 31.17
CA GLU A 27 16.58 25.77 30.13
C GLU A 27 18.10 25.66 30.27
N ALA A 28 18.63 24.44 30.31
CA ALA A 28 20.07 24.20 30.34
C ALA A 28 20.52 23.70 28.95
N SER A 29 21.05 24.61 28.13
CA SER A 29 21.61 24.28 26.81
C SER A 29 23.15 24.15 26.80
N ASP A 30 23.84 24.51 27.89
CA ASP A 30 25.30 24.39 28.04
C ASP A 30 25.67 23.83 29.44
N PRO A 31 26.35 22.67 29.53
CA PRO A 31 26.77 22.04 30.79
C PRO A 31 27.80 22.85 31.59
N ALA A 32 28.42 23.89 31.00
CA ALA A 32 29.36 24.77 31.70
C ALA A 32 28.67 25.95 32.43
N THR A 33 27.41 26.25 32.09
CA THR A 33 26.60 27.30 32.75
C THR A 33 25.68 26.69 33.81
N VAL A 34 26.28 26.09 34.83
CA VAL A 34 25.53 25.61 36.00
C VAL A 34 25.11 26.79 36.87
N LEU A 35 23.80 26.91 37.10
CA LEU A 35 23.20 27.79 38.09
C LEU A 35 23.50 27.30 39.51
N GLY A 36 24.59 27.78 40.11
CA GLY A 36 24.75 27.71 41.56
C GLY A 36 23.79 28.68 42.25
N THR A 37 22.64 28.20 42.75
CA THR A 37 21.89 28.97 43.76
C THR A 37 22.41 28.61 45.15
N ASN A 38 22.31 29.53 46.11
CA ASN A 38 22.74 29.32 47.50
C ASN A 38 21.99 28.19 48.24
N SER A 39 21.11 27.43 47.57
CA SER A 39 20.33 26.38 48.23
C SER A 39 20.26 25.05 47.48
N PHE A 40 20.22 24.92 46.14
CA PHE A 40 20.04 23.58 45.54
C PHE A 40 20.46 23.48 44.06
N TYR A 41 20.94 22.28 43.71
CA TYR A 41 21.12 21.66 42.38
C TYR A 41 22.31 22.10 41.50
N GLU A 42 22.95 21.11 40.86
CA GLU A 42 23.92 21.23 39.75
C GLU A 42 23.40 20.36 38.59
N ALA A 43 22.95 20.99 37.50
CA ALA A 43 22.49 20.29 36.29
C ALA A 43 23.72 19.79 35.50
N THR A 44 23.73 18.52 35.14
CA THR A 44 24.85 17.91 34.39
C THR A 44 24.48 17.47 32.97
N GLN A 45 23.20 17.60 32.59
CA GLN A 45 22.67 17.25 31.27
C GLN A 45 21.70 18.32 30.74
N THR A 46 21.55 18.37 29.42
CA THR A 46 20.61 19.23 28.69
C THR A 46 19.16 18.87 29.03
N GLY A 47 18.30 19.87 29.24
CA GLY A 47 16.90 19.65 29.59
C GLY A 47 16.17 20.87 30.14
N VAL A 48 14.88 20.71 30.44
CA VAL A 48 14.01 21.76 30.98
C VAL A 48 13.80 21.56 32.47
N TYR A 49 14.14 22.57 33.27
CA TYR A 49 14.10 22.53 34.72
C TYR A 49 13.15 23.60 35.27
N PHE A 50 12.29 23.19 36.20
CA PHE A 50 11.30 24.04 36.82
C PHE A 50 11.39 23.95 38.34
N ALA A 51 11.23 25.08 39.03
CA ALA A 51 11.21 25.14 40.49
C ALA A 51 10.00 25.93 40.99
N THR A 52 9.23 25.34 41.92
CA THR A 52 8.15 26.02 42.63
C THR A 52 8.67 26.66 43.92
N TYR A 53 8.15 27.83 44.31
CA TYR A 53 8.57 28.54 45.52
C TYR A 53 7.40 28.85 46.45
N ASP A 54 7.68 28.96 47.75
CA ASP A 54 6.69 29.08 48.85
C ASP A 54 5.92 30.41 48.98
N GLY A 55 6.09 31.35 48.06
CA GLY A 55 5.34 32.62 48.02
C GLY A 55 5.82 33.69 48.99
N THR A 56 6.96 33.50 49.68
CA THR A 56 7.52 34.53 50.57
C THR A 56 8.23 35.65 49.80
N LEU A 57 8.25 36.88 50.36
CA LEU A 57 8.74 38.13 49.72
C LEU A 57 10.21 38.10 49.23
N CYS A 58 10.94 37.02 49.51
CA CYS A 58 12.31 36.78 49.07
C CYS A 58 12.54 35.35 48.50
N GLY A 59 11.48 34.57 48.23
CA GLY A 59 11.51 33.28 47.53
C GLY A 59 12.69 32.36 47.88
N SER A 60 13.00 32.22 49.17
CA SER A 60 14.30 31.66 49.59
C SER A 60 14.31 30.13 49.65
N ASN A 61 13.14 29.49 49.64
CA ASN A 61 12.99 28.04 49.70
C ASN A 61 12.13 27.54 48.52
N ALA A 62 12.71 26.71 47.67
CA ALA A 62 11.93 25.94 46.70
C ALA A 62 11.02 24.96 47.46
N THR A 63 9.83 24.68 46.93
CA THR A 63 8.87 23.70 47.45
C THR A 63 8.83 22.43 46.60
N GLY A 64 9.39 22.48 45.39
CA GLY A 64 9.56 21.34 44.50
C GLY A 64 10.32 21.71 43.23
N TYR A 65 10.85 20.69 42.58
CA TYR A 65 11.54 20.73 41.30
C TYR A 65 10.79 19.82 40.32
N PHE A 66 10.67 20.24 39.07
CA PHE A 66 10.18 19.42 37.96
C PHE A 66 11.25 19.41 36.88
N ILE A 67 11.63 18.22 36.46
CA ILE A 67 12.76 17.96 35.58
C ILE A 67 12.22 17.17 34.41
N LEU A 68 12.38 17.75 33.23
CA LEU A 68 11.99 17.17 31.96
C LEU A 68 13.23 16.97 31.11
N THR A 69 13.45 15.72 30.73
CA THR A 69 14.58 15.23 29.93
C THR A 69 14.10 14.62 28.62
N ASP A 70 15.02 14.33 27.72
CA ASP A 70 14.76 13.42 26.60
C ASP A 70 14.60 11.99 27.15
N CYS A 71 13.77 11.15 26.53
CA CYS A 71 13.63 9.75 26.89
C CYS A 71 14.81 8.88 26.45
N GLU A 72 15.62 9.35 25.50
CA GLU A 72 16.75 8.60 24.97
C GLU A 72 18.00 8.68 25.85
N ALA A 73 18.69 7.55 26.01
CA ALA A 73 19.94 7.51 26.76
C ALA A 73 21.11 8.09 25.93
N PRO A 74 22.05 8.84 26.53
CA PRO A 74 22.19 9.13 27.96
C PRO A 74 21.40 10.35 28.44
N ASN A 75 20.65 11.03 27.57
CA ASN A 75 19.94 12.28 27.83
C ASN A 75 18.79 12.13 28.85
N ASN A 76 18.42 10.90 29.18
CA ASN A 76 17.44 10.51 30.18
C ASN A 76 17.99 10.31 31.61
N GLN A 77 19.20 10.77 31.96
CA GLN A 77 19.79 10.58 33.30
C GLN A 77 19.97 11.88 34.10
N VAL A 78 19.38 11.93 35.29
CA VAL A 78 19.34 13.13 36.13
C VAL A 78 20.04 12.89 37.46
N THR A 79 21.01 13.74 37.84
CA THR A 79 21.67 13.66 39.15
C THR A 79 21.03 14.62 40.16
N LEU A 80 20.41 14.09 41.21
CA LEU A 80 19.73 14.85 42.26
C LEU A 80 20.71 15.30 43.35
N ASP A 81 21.44 16.40 43.14
CA ASP A 81 22.43 16.90 44.11
C ASP A 81 21.80 17.71 45.27
N ILE A 82 21.88 17.17 46.49
CA ILE A 82 21.45 17.83 47.74
C ILE A 82 22.61 18.05 48.72
N SER A 83 23.85 17.80 48.30
CA SER A 83 25.03 17.75 49.18
C SER A 83 25.27 19.03 49.99
N ALA A 84 24.99 20.19 49.40
CA ALA A 84 25.08 21.50 50.05
C ALA A 84 24.08 21.71 51.21
N SER A 85 23.00 20.93 51.23
CA SER A 85 21.88 21.07 52.16
C SER A 85 21.96 20.11 53.35
N ILE A 86 23.01 19.28 53.46
CA ILE A 86 23.14 18.27 54.51
C ILE A 86 24.01 18.79 55.66
N PRO A 87 23.45 19.00 56.88
CA PRO A 87 24.24 19.39 58.04
C PRO A 87 25.19 18.26 58.47
N SER A 88 26.41 18.61 58.92
CA SER A 88 27.38 17.62 59.42
C SER A 88 26.77 16.71 60.49
N GLY A 89 26.90 15.39 60.30
CA GLY A 89 26.37 14.35 61.18
C GLY A 89 24.88 14.03 61.00
N ALA A 90 24.22 14.51 59.94
CA ALA A 90 22.88 14.09 59.53
C ALA A 90 22.94 12.89 58.57
N THR A 91 21.85 12.11 58.50
CA THR A 91 21.64 11.04 57.51
C THR A 91 20.53 11.42 56.54
N VAL A 92 20.59 10.90 55.30
CA VAL A 92 19.58 11.13 54.26
C VAL A 92 18.92 9.80 53.91
N SER A 93 17.60 9.83 53.68
CA SER A 93 16.84 8.76 53.05
C SER A 93 15.94 9.31 51.96
N TRP A 94 15.74 8.56 50.87
CA TRP A 94 14.85 8.93 49.76
C TRP A 94 13.56 8.12 49.76
N SER A 95 12.49 8.74 49.28
CA SER A 95 11.21 8.09 48.96
C SER A 95 10.79 8.43 47.52
N PRO A 96 10.70 7.47 46.59
CA PRO A 96 11.17 6.07 46.68
C PRO A 96 12.65 5.94 47.02
N SER A 97 13.07 4.78 47.53
CA SER A 97 14.47 4.55 47.95
C SER A 97 15.41 4.56 46.73
N LEU A 98 16.43 5.41 46.77
CA LEU A 98 17.48 5.48 45.76
C LEU A 98 18.75 4.79 46.23
N SER A 99 19.47 4.13 45.32
CA SER A 99 20.76 3.49 45.60
C SER A 99 21.94 4.45 45.34
N GLY A 100 23.14 4.08 45.77
CA GLY A 100 24.34 4.92 45.58
C GLY A 100 24.50 6.05 46.62
N ASP A 101 25.21 7.11 46.24
CA ASP A 101 25.46 8.26 47.11
C ASP A 101 24.15 9.00 47.40
N GLN A 102 23.68 8.89 48.65
CA GLN A 102 22.41 9.50 49.08
C GLN A 102 22.41 11.03 49.02
N THR A 103 23.58 11.66 48.91
CA THR A 103 23.69 13.12 48.78
C THR A 103 23.67 13.60 47.34
N ARG A 104 23.89 12.70 46.38
CA ARG A 104 23.92 12.98 44.92
C ARG A 104 23.45 11.76 44.10
N PRO A 105 22.25 11.18 44.35
CA PRO A 105 21.83 10.01 43.58
C PRO A 105 21.47 10.37 42.15
N THR A 106 21.80 9.50 41.20
CA THR A 106 21.38 9.60 39.80
C THR A 106 20.13 8.76 39.58
N VAL A 107 19.16 9.31 38.85
CA VAL A 107 17.91 8.65 38.48
C VAL A 107 17.76 8.69 36.96
N THR A 108 17.32 7.58 36.37
CA THR A 108 16.89 7.56 34.97
C THR A 108 15.45 8.05 34.90
N SER A 109 15.21 9.12 34.15
CA SER A 109 13.87 9.60 33.84
C SER A 109 13.17 8.59 32.95
N THR A 110 11.90 8.35 33.25
CA THR A 110 11.01 7.54 32.42
C THR A 110 9.84 8.41 31.99
N GLN A 111 9.06 7.95 31.02
CA GLN A 111 7.82 8.61 30.62
C GLN A 111 6.78 8.63 31.77
N SER A 112 6.90 7.69 32.72
CA SER A 112 6.19 7.75 34.00
C SER A 112 6.72 8.87 34.89
N VAL A 113 5.82 9.72 35.40
CA VAL A 113 6.16 10.81 36.32
C VAL A 113 6.62 10.24 37.67
N MET A 114 7.93 10.23 37.88
CA MET A 114 8.53 9.76 39.13
C MET A 114 8.75 10.93 40.10
N ARG A 115 8.50 10.68 41.39
CA ARG A 115 8.56 11.70 42.43
C ARG A 115 9.49 11.27 43.55
N TYR A 116 10.57 12.01 43.77
CA TYR A 116 11.59 11.73 44.76
C TYR A 116 11.60 12.81 45.85
N THR A 117 11.49 12.39 47.10
CA THR A 117 11.62 13.28 48.27
C THR A 117 12.77 12.79 49.15
N ALA A 118 13.69 13.69 49.50
CA ALA A 118 14.76 13.41 50.46
C ALA A 118 14.34 13.82 51.87
N THR A 119 14.58 12.95 52.86
CA THR A 119 14.38 13.22 54.28
C THR A 119 15.74 13.28 54.97
N ILE A 120 16.04 14.39 55.63
CA ILE A 120 17.24 14.57 56.44
C ILE A 120 16.90 14.29 57.90
N THR A 121 17.63 13.38 58.56
CA THR A 121 17.47 13.07 59.98
C THR A 121 18.73 13.42 60.76
N LYS A 122 18.58 14.20 61.84
CA LYS A 122 19.67 14.53 62.77
C LYS A 122 19.19 14.51 64.21
N VAL A 123 19.81 13.65 65.02
CA VAL A 123 19.52 13.51 66.47
C VAL A 123 18.01 13.35 66.74
N GLY A 124 17.34 12.48 65.98
CA GLY A 124 15.92 12.15 66.15
C GLY A 124 14.91 13.15 65.57
N ASN A 125 15.36 14.27 64.97
CA ASN A 125 14.49 15.19 64.23
C ASN A 125 14.67 14.96 62.73
N SER A 126 13.55 14.80 62.01
CA SER A 126 13.53 14.63 60.55
C SER A 126 12.90 15.86 59.88
N SER A 127 13.48 16.27 58.76
CA SER A 127 12.94 17.29 57.87
C SER A 127 12.95 16.77 56.45
N GLU A 128 11.84 16.96 55.73
CA GLU A 128 11.79 16.70 54.30
C GLU A 128 12.34 17.90 53.52
N LEU A 129 13.06 17.59 52.45
CA LEU A 129 13.48 18.54 51.44
C LEU A 129 12.39 18.70 50.36
N PRO A 130 12.51 19.72 49.51
CA PRO A 130 11.61 19.90 48.37
C PRO A 130 11.59 18.67 47.45
N ARG A 131 10.43 18.36 46.87
CA ARG A 131 10.23 17.17 46.03
C ARG A 131 10.81 17.36 44.64
N PHE A 132 11.52 16.38 44.10
CA PHE A 132 11.91 16.30 42.70
C PHE A 132 10.87 15.49 41.92
N THR A 133 10.37 16.03 40.82
CA THR A 133 9.50 15.34 39.88
C THR A 133 10.31 15.18 38.61
N VAL A 134 10.49 13.95 38.15
CA VAL A 134 11.34 13.63 37.00
C VAL A 134 10.50 12.85 35.99
N VAL A 135 10.48 13.31 34.75
CA VAL A 135 9.80 12.69 33.62
C VAL A 135 10.62 12.95 32.36
N CYS A 136 10.52 12.08 31.37
CA CYS A 136 11.08 12.35 30.05
C CYS A 136 9.98 12.57 29.00
N MET A 137 10.33 13.24 27.92
CA MET A 137 9.54 13.30 26.68
C MET A 137 10.45 12.82 25.54
N SER A 138 9.93 11.96 24.68
CA SER A 138 10.60 11.62 23.43
C SER A 138 10.58 12.83 22.50
N GLN A 139 11.63 13.02 21.71
CA GLN A 139 11.64 14.01 20.63
C GLN A 139 11.23 13.34 19.31
N ALA A 140 10.87 14.14 18.31
CA ALA A 140 10.70 13.64 16.95
C ALA A 140 12.08 13.33 16.34
N ALA A 141 12.12 12.37 15.42
CA ALA A 141 13.34 12.04 14.69
C ALA A 141 13.83 13.22 13.84
N ASN A 142 15.12 13.26 13.52
CA ASN A 142 15.68 14.21 12.59
C ASN A 142 15.86 13.51 11.23
N LEU A 143 14.88 13.69 10.35
CA LEU A 143 14.86 13.07 9.02
C LEU A 143 15.49 13.99 7.96
N LEU A 144 16.20 13.42 6.98
CA LEU A 144 16.80 14.11 5.87
C LEU A 144 16.38 13.50 4.53
N ASP A 145 16.25 14.33 3.50
CA ASP A 145 15.86 13.86 2.16
C ASP A 145 16.86 12.84 1.58
N ASP A 146 16.32 11.84 0.92
CA ASP A 146 17.04 10.72 0.34
C ASP A 146 17.04 10.76 -1.19
N VAL A 147 18.03 10.10 -1.79
CA VAL A 147 18.12 9.95 -3.24
C VAL A 147 18.52 8.52 -3.57
N VAL A 148 17.75 7.88 -4.45
CA VAL A 148 18.03 6.55 -4.97
C VAL A 148 17.91 6.55 -6.50
N VAL A 149 18.62 5.62 -7.14
CA VAL A 149 18.59 5.40 -8.58
C VAL A 149 18.26 3.93 -8.80
N VAL A 150 17.32 3.67 -9.70
CA VAL A 150 16.89 2.33 -10.08
C VAL A 150 16.69 2.29 -11.59
N ASN A 151 16.75 1.13 -12.21
CA ASN A 151 16.29 0.99 -13.58
C ASN A 151 14.76 0.84 -13.58
N GLU A 152 14.09 1.16 -14.68
CA GLU A 152 12.69 0.75 -14.84
C GLU A 152 12.56 -0.78 -14.76
N ASP A 153 11.38 -1.24 -14.40
CA ASP A 153 11.04 -2.66 -14.18
C ASP A 153 11.87 -3.41 -13.12
N GLU A 154 12.74 -2.71 -12.37
CA GLU A 154 13.45 -3.23 -11.21
C GLU A 154 12.99 -2.53 -9.93
N SER A 155 12.81 -3.29 -8.86
CA SER A 155 12.59 -2.73 -7.53
C SER A 155 13.90 -2.41 -6.81
N VAL A 156 13.88 -1.40 -5.94
CA VAL A 156 15.04 -1.03 -5.11
C VAL A 156 14.66 -0.89 -3.64
N VAL A 157 15.49 -1.46 -2.76
CA VAL A 157 15.43 -1.18 -1.32
C VAL A 157 16.02 0.20 -1.07
N VAL A 158 15.20 1.11 -0.55
CA VAL A 158 15.57 2.51 -0.29
C VAL A 158 16.16 2.62 1.12
N PRO A 159 17.45 3.00 1.27
CA PRO A 159 18.10 3.08 2.58
C PRO A 159 17.74 4.36 3.34
N ILE A 160 16.45 4.58 3.63
CA ILE A 160 15.93 5.82 4.22
C ILE A 160 16.54 6.20 5.58
N PHE A 161 17.11 5.25 6.32
CA PHE A 161 17.69 5.51 7.64
C PHE A 161 19.18 5.88 7.64
N ASP A 162 19.88 5.78 6.50
CA ASP A 162 21.35 5.90 6.45
C ASP A 162 21.85 7.31 6.82
N ASN A 163 21.04 8.33 6.56
CA ASN A 163 21.34 9.75 6.79
C ASN A 163 20.56 10.36 7.99
N ASP A 164 19.71 9.57 8.65
CA ASP A 164 18.81 10.02 9.70
C ASP A 164 19.38 9.86 11.11
N THR A 165 18.80 10.59 12.07
CA THR A 165 19.20 10.52 13.49
C THR A 165 18.01 10.63 14.45
N ASP A 166 18.21 10.18 15.69
CA ASP A 166 17.19 10.19 16.75
C ASP A 166 15.92 9.39 16.41
N LEU A 167 16.08 8.29 15.64
CA LEU A 167 14.99 7.38 15.28
C LEU A 167 14.39 6.72 16.54
N PRO A 168 13.06 6.76 16.73
CA PRO A 168 12.43 6.14 17.88
C PRO A 168 12.44 4.61 17.74
N THR A 169 12.82 3.89 18.79
CA THR A 169 12.73 2.41 18.83
C THR A 169 11.30 1.90 19.09
N SER A 170 10.31 2.80 19.00
CA SER A 170 8.90 2.45 18.96
C SER A 170 8.07 3.61 18.42
N GLY A 171 7.27 3.33 17.39
CA GLY A 171 6.59 4.34 16.60
C GLY A 171 5.96 3.75 15.35
N THR A 172 5.57 4.59 14.40
CA THR A 172 5.04 4.18 13.11
C THR A 172 5.82 4.84 11.99
N LEU A 173 6.16 4.07 10.95
CA LEU A 173 6.56 4.59 9.65
C LEU A 173 5.31 4.68 8.77
N THR A 174 5.11 5.82 8.11
CA THR A 174 4.04 6.00 7.13
C THR A 174 4.63 6.62 5.87
N ILE A 175 4.23 6.12 4.71
CA ILE A 175 4.72 6.57 3.41
C ILE A 175 3.54 7.05 2.56
N THR A 176 3.76 8.07 1.75
CA THR A 176 2.80 8.50 0.73
C THR A 176 3.03 7.76 -0.57
N ASP A 177 1.97 7.48 -1.32
CA ASP A 177 2.13 6.89 -2.65
C ASP A 177 2.83 7.87 -3.62
N PRO A 178 3.85 7.41 -4.35
CA PRO A 178 4.43 8.19 -5.43
C PRO A 178 3.51 8.22 -6.65
N THR A 179 3.84 9.03 -7.66
CA THR A 179 2.95 9.21 -8.82
C THR A 179 3.13 8.12 -9.88
N ASN A 180 4.34 7.56 -9.99
CA ASN A 180 4.71 6.64 -11.07
C ASN A 180 5.40 5.37 -10.53
N GLY A 181 4.93 4.89 -9.39
CA GLY A 181 5.39 3.67 -8.77
C GLY A 181 4.59 3.31 -7.53
N THR A 182 4.98 2.23 -6.88
CA THR A 182 4.45 1.76 -5.61
C THR A 182 5.58 1.68 -4.58
N VAL A 183 5.21 1.80 -3.30
CA VAL A 183 6.15 1.61 -2.19
C VAL A 183 5.58 0.56 -1.26
N ASN A 184 6.35 -0.51 -1.04
CA ASN A 184 6.05 -1.53 -0.06
C ASN A 184 6.92 -1.35 1.19
N VAL A 185 6.33 -1.55 2.36
CA VAL A 185 7.02 -1.49 3.65
C VAL A 185 6.92 -2.86 4.31
N ASP A 186 8.06 -3.54 4.44
CA ASP A 186 8.19 -4.75 5.23
C ASP A 186 8.61 -4.37 6.66
N ASP A 187 7.73 -4.62 7.62
CA ASP A 187 7.98 -4.34 9.05
C ASP A 187 8.87 -5.39 9.73
N ASN A 188 9.39 -6.37 8.98
CA ASN A 188 10.27 -7.44 9.46
C ASN A 188 9.68 -8.24 10.65
N GLY A 189 8.35 -8.23 10.79
CA GLY A 189 7.64 -8.86 11.91
C GLY A 189 7.78 -8.11 13.23
N THR A 190 8.17 -6.84 13.21
CA THR A 190 8.27 -5.94 14.37
C THR A 190 7.29 -4.76 14.30
N PRO A 191 5.96 -5.02 14.41
CA PRO A 191 4.96 -3.96 14.43
C PRO A 191 5.27 -2.90 15.49
N ASN A 192 5.25 -1.65 15.07
CA ASN A 192 5.53 -0.46 15.87
C ASN A 192 7.01 -0.25 16.26
N ASP A 193 7.97 -0.83 15.56
CA ASP A 193 9.39 -0.48 15.66
C ASP A 193 9.93 -0.09 14.28
N PRO A 194 9.96 1.21 13.93
CA PRO A 194 10.34 1.62 12.58
C PRO A 194 11.85 1.48 12.31
N THR A 195 12.66 0.97 13.25
CA THR A 195 14.12 1.01 13.12
C THR A 195 14.71 -0.11 12.27
N ASP A 196 13.92 -1.13 11.95
CA ASP A 196 14.29 -2.23 11.08
C ASP A 196 13.35 -2.47 9.89
N ASP A 197 12.35 -1.58 9.71
CA ASP A 197 11.48 -1.56 8.53
C ASP A 197 12.30 -1.44 7.24
N VAL A 198 11.90 -2.19 6.22
CA VAL A 198 12.52 -2.18 4.89
C VAL A 198 11.56 -1.56 3.89
N VAL A 199 11.97 -0.44 3.30
CA VAL A 199 11.21 0.25 2.27
C VAL A 199 11.69 -0.18 0.90
N THR A 200 10.79 -0.71 0.08
CA THR A 200 11.06 -1.09 -1.31
C THR A 200 10.22 -0.22 -2.24
N TYR A 201 10.86 0.43 -3.19
CA TYR A 201 10.19 1.17 -4.27
C TYR A 201 10.21 0.32 -5.54
N SER A 202 9.06 0.24 -6.22
CA SER A 202 8.90 -0.37 -7.55
C SER A 202 8.30 0.68 -8.49
N PRO A 203 8.98 1.07 -9.58
CA PRO A 203 8.37 1.95 -10.58
C PRO A 203 7.18 1.26 -11.26
N ASN A 204 6.26 2.06 -11.83
CA ASN A 204 5.25 1.51 -12.75
C ASN A 204 5.97 0.92 -13.97
N ALA A 205 5.38 -0.11 -14.59
CA ALA A 205 5.89 -0.67 -15.84
C ALA A 205 6.13 0.44 -16.88
N ASP A 206 7.25 0.33 -17.61
CA ASP A 206 7.66 1.28 -18.67
C ASP A 206 7.85 2.75 -18.21
N TYR A 207 7.87 3.00 -16.90
CA TYR A 207 8.09 4.34 -16.40
C TYR A 207 9.58 4.63 -16.20
N ASN A 208 10.07 5.62 -16.95
CA ASN A 208 11.34 6.28 -16.69
C ASN A 208 11.18 7.77 -16.34
N GLY A 209 12.10 8.26 -15.50
CA GLY A 209 12.12 9.65 -15.06
C GLY A 209 12.18 9.81 -13.55
N SER A 210 11.91 11.03 -13.10
CA SER A 210 12.00 11.35 -11.68
C SER A 210 10.66 11.17 -10.99
N ASP A 211 10.68 10.38 -9.92
CA ASP A 211 9.54 10.18 -9.02
C ASP A 211 9.92 10.57 -7.59
N SER A 212 8.93 10.67 -6.70
CA SER A 212 9.18 11.01 -5.30
C SER A 212 8.04 10.61 -4.39
N PHE A 213 8.37 10.23 -3.16
CA PHE A 213 7.43 10.02 -2.08
C PHE A 213 7.97 10.61 -0.77
N ASP A 214 7.06 10.96 0.14
CA ASP A 214 7.41 11.38 1.49
C ASP A 214 7.29 10.20 2.46
N TYR A 215 8.22 10.09 3.39
CA TYR A 215 8.11 9.20 4.55
C TYR A 215 8.03 10.01 5.83
N THR A 216 7.18 9.56 6.75
CA THR A 216 6.94 10.18 8.04
C THR A 216 7.15 9.16 9.15
N ILE A 217 7.99 9.49 10.12
CA ILE A 217 8.21 8.68 11.31
C ILE A 217 7.60 9.39 12.50
N CYS A 218 6.61 8.74 13.13
CA CYS A 218 5.98 9.20 14.35
C CYS A 218 6.42 8.33 15.52
N ASN A 219 6.73 8.92 16.67
CA ASN A 219 6.81 8.14 17.90
C ASN A 219 5.40 7.79 18.42
N ASN A 220 5.29 6.88 19.38
CA ASN A 220 4.01 6.49 20.01
C ASN A 220 3.24 7.62 20.74
N PHE A 221 3.81 8.83 20.78
CA PHE A 221 3.22 10.02 21.39
C PHE A 221 2.70 11.04 20.36
N GLY A 222 2.87 10.75 19.07
CA GLY A 222 2.40 11.57 17.96
C GLY A 222 3.33 12.73 17.61
N ASP A 223 4.59 12.73 18.08
CA ASP A 223 5.60 13.62 17.52
C ASP A 223 6.14 12.98 16.24
N CYS A 224 5.96 13.68 15.12
CA CYS A 224 6.29 13.18 13.79
C CYS A 224 7.28 14.10 13.08
N SER A 225 8.13 13.50 12.27
CA SER A 225 8.99 14.18 11.29
C SER A 225 8.77 13.57 9.92
N THR A 226 8.98 14.36 8.87
CA THR A 226 8.78 13.97 7.47
C THR A 226 10.00 14.36 6.64
N ALA A 227 10.41 13.49 5.71
CA ALA A 227 11.42 13.76 4.70
C ALA A 227 10.99 13.17 3.35
N THR A 228 11.63 13.60 2.27
CA THR A 228 11.28 13.19 0.90
C THR A 228 12.35 12.27 0.33
N VAL A 229 11.93 11.16 -0.27
CA VAL A 229 12.77 10.33 -1.15
C VAL A 229 12.59 10.80 -2.59
N ILE A 230 13.69 11.08 -3.26
CA ILE A 230 13.71 11.34 -4.71
C ILE A 230 14.26 10.10 -5.41
N VAL A 231 13.48 9.56 -6.34
CA VAL A 231 13.87 8.41 -7.16
C VAL A 231 14.17 8.89 -8.58
N ASP A 232 15.31 8.46 -9.12
CA ASP A 232 15.67 8.64 -10.54
C ASP A 232 15.60 7.27 -11.21
N VAL A 233 14.52 7.04 -11.96
CA VAL A 233 14.26 5.80 -12.70
C VAL A 233 14.90 5.89 -14.08
N LEU A 234 15.87 5.01 -14.34
CA LEU A 234 16.63 4.96 -15.57
C LEU A 234 15.92 4.08 -16.60
N PRO A 235 15.84 4.50 -17.88
CA PRO A 235 15.33 3.62 -18.92
C PRO A 235 16.20 2.37 -19.12
N ILE A 236 15.55 1.25 -19.32
CA ILE A 236 16.04 0.02 -19.94
C ILE A 236 15.71 0.10 -21.44
N LEU A 237 16.32 -0.75 -22.25
CA LEU A 237 16.06 -0.79 -23.69
C LEU A 237 15.20 -2.02 -23.96
N ASP A 238 13.95 -1.79 -24.34
CA ASP A 238 12.98 -2.86 -24.58
C ASP A 238 12.75 -3.03 -26.07
N VAL A 239 13.14 -4.21 -26.55
CA VAL A 239 12.87 -4.62 -27.92
C VAL A 239 12.11 -5.93 -27.88
N ASN A 240 11.00 -5.96 -28.60
CA ASN A 240 10.06 -7.07 -28.62
C ASN A 240 10.02 -7.71 -30.01
N ASP A 241 9.61 -8.97 -30.04
CA ASP A 241 9.46 -9.69 -31.31
C ASP A 241 8.36 -9.02 -32.14
N ASP A 242 8.60 -8.87 -33.44
CA ASP A 242 7.63 -8.30 -34.37
C ASP A 242 7.08 -9.36 -35.30
N VAL A 243 5.86 -9.13 -35.77
CA VAL A 243 5.29 -9.85 -36.90
C VAL A 243 4.90 -8.87 -38.01
N THR A 244 5.13 -9.27 -39.26
CA THR A 244 4.56 -8.57 -40.42
C THR A 244 4.26 -9.57 -41.53
N SER A 245 3.46 -9.15 -42.51
CA SER A 245 3.15 -9.97 -43.68
C SER A 245 3.40 -9.23 -44.98
N THR A 246 3.63 -10.00 -46.04
CA THR A 246 3.72 -9.43 -47.39
C THR A 246 3.38 -10.46 -48.45
N GLU A 247 2.93 -9.99 -49.62
CA GLU A 247 2.72 -10.86 -50.77
C GLU A 247 4.05 -11.30 -51.38
N GLN A 248 4.05 -12.48 -52.00
CA GLN A 248 5.19 -12.96 -52.78
C GLN A 248 5.73 -11.91 -53.77
N GLY A 249 6.98 -11.49 -53.54
CA GLY A 249 7.70 -10.56 -54.41
C GLY A 249 7.40 -9.08 -54.17
N VAL A 250 6.71 -8.76 -53.08
CA VAL A 250 6.48 -7.39 -52.59
C VAL A 250 7.44 -7.12 -51.42
N ASP A 251 8.09 -5.96 -51.44
CA ASP A 251 8.95 -5.51 -50.35
C ASP A 251 8.07 -4.89 -49.26
N VAL A 252 8.37 -5.17 -47.98
CA VAL A 252 7.64 -4.61 -46.83
C VAL A 252 8.58 -3.82 -45.94
N THR A 253 8.15 -2.62 -45.52
CA THR A 253 8.85 -1.84 -44.49
C THR A 253 8.22 -2.19 -43.16
N ILE A 254 9.03 -2.70 -42.24
CA ILE A 254 8.56 -3.21 -40.94
C ILE A 254 8.45 -2.05 -39.97
N SER A 255 7.33 -2.02 -39.24
CA SER A 255 7.04 -1.07 -38.17
C SER A 255 7.68 -1.49 -36.85
N TRP A 256 8.97 -1.85 -36.86
CA TRP A 256 9.70 -2.49 -35.74
C TRP A 256 9.70 -1.72 -34.41
N ARG A 257 9.21 -0.47 -34.37
CA ARG A 257 9.10 0.33 -33.14
C ARG A 257 7.70 0.33 -32.54
N ALA A 258 6.77 -0.42 -33.12
CA ALA A 258 5.36 -0.32 -32.75
C ALA A 258 5.13 -0.84 -31.33
N ASN A 259 5.88 -1.87 -30.94
CA ASN A 259 5.84 -2.54 -29.64
C ASN A 259 7.19 -2.46 -28.88
N ASP A 260 8.12 -1.64 -29.35
CA ASP A 260 9.39 -1.38 -28.67
C ASP A 260 9.32 -0.07 -27.88
N ASN A 261 9.90 -0.06 -26.68
CA ASN A 261 9.98 1.12 -25.84
C ASN A 261 11.43 1.56 -25.58
N ASP A 262 11.60 2.79 -25.12
CA ASP A 262 12.88 3.36 -24.70
C ASP A 262 14.03 3.28 -25.72
N ILE A 263 13.67 3.30 -27.00
CA ILE A 263 14.60 3.31 -28.13
C ILE A 263 15.52 4.54 -28.04
N PRO A 264 16.85 4.35 -27.96
CA PRO A 264 17.76 5.45 -27.71
C PRO A 264 17.83 6.41 -28.89
N THR A 265 17.79 7.72 -28.62
CA THR A 265 18.03 8.77 -29.63
C THR A 265 19.51 8.93 -30.00
N SER A 266 20.39 8.13 -29.38
CA SER A 266 21.79 8.00 -29.76
C SER A 266 22.29 6.57 -29.56
N GLY A 267 22.76 5.94 -30.64
CA GLY A 267 23.08 4.52 -30.60
C GLY A 267 23.30 3.92 -31.99
N SER A 268 23.00 2.63 -32.12
CA SER A 268 23.00 1.91 -33.40
C SER A 268 21.93 0.84 -33.44
N ILE A 269 21.39 0.57 -34.64
CA ILE A 269 20.59 -0.61 -34.93
C ILE A 269 21.29 -1.47 -35.98
N SER A 270 21.13 -2.79 -35.87
CA SER A 270 21.60 -3.76 -36.86
C SER A 270 20.61 -4.90 -37.01
N ALA A 271 20.56 -5.52 -38.19
CA ALA A 271 19.70 -6.66 -38.46
C ALA A 271 20.47 -7.74 -39.25
N THR A 272 20.11 -8.99 -38.99
CA THR A 272 20.64 -10.14 -39.74
C THR A 272 19.86 -10.36 -41.03
N ASN A 273 20.43 -11.13 -41.98
CA ASN A 273 19.65 -11.54 -43.16
C ASN A 273 18.96 -12.88 -42.86
N PRO A 274 17.67 -13.01 -43.19
CA PRO A 274 16.95 -14.26 -43.05
C PRO A 274 17.31 -15.25 -44.17
N SER A 275 16.73 -16.46 -44.13
CA SER A 275 17.06 -17.53 -45.08
C SER A 275 16.39 -17.33 -46.44
N ASN A 276 15.20 -16.71 -46.47
CA ASN A 276 14.36 -16.59 -47.65
C ASN A 276 14.07 -15.15 -48.09
N GLY A 277 14.87 -14.18 -47.60
CA GLY A 277 14.85 -12.80 -48.07
C GLY A 277 16.14 -12.05 -47.74
N THR A 278 16.11 -10.72 -47.91
CA THR A 278 17.23 -9.83 -47.58
C THR A 278 16.73 -8.58 -46.86
N ILE A 279 17.51 -8.10 -45.89
CA ILE A 279 17.20 -6.90 -45.13
C ILE A 279 17.94 -5.68 -45.69
N VAL A 280 17.19 -4.59 -45.85
CA VAL A 280 17.70 -3.27 -46.19
C VAL A 280 17.43 -2.34 -45.02
N LEU A 281 18.49 -1.97 -44.32
CA LEU A 281 18.45 -0.95 -43.28
C LEU A 281 18.65 0.44 -43.90
N ASN A 282 17.72 1.35 -43.65
CA ASN A 282 17.81 2.75 -44.07
C ASN A 282 17.99 3.64 -42.84
N ASP A 283 19.17 4.25 -42.72
CA ASP A 283 19.56 5.10 -41.59
C ASP A 283 18.96 6.52 -41.65
N ASN A 284 18.11 6.81 -42.63
CA ASN A 284 17.53 8.14 -42.91
C ASN A 284 18.53 9.32 -42.92
N GLY A 285 19.83 9.03 -43.09
CA GLY A 285 20.92 10.01 -43.02
C GLY A 285 21.43 10.35 -41.61
N THR A 286 21.00 9.62 -40.59
CA THR A 286 21.26 9.81 -39.14
C THR A 286 21.91 8.56 -38.52
N SER A 287 23.09 8.18 -39.03
CA SER A 287 23.88 6.97 -38.67
C SER A 287 24.18 6.66 -37.19
N ALA A 288 23.76 7.51 -36.24
CA ALA A 288 23.95 7.31 -34.81
C ALA A 288 22.64 7.52 -34.02
N ASN A 289 21.49 7.38 -34.67
CA ASN A 289 20.17 7.56 -34.09
C ASN A 289 19.24 6.41 -34.53
N PRO A 290 19.19 5.29 -33.80
CA PRO A 290 18.33 4.18 -34.19
C PRO A 290 16.84 4.54 -34.13
N SER A 291 16.45 5.58 -33.38
CA SER A 291 15.04 5.99 -33.22
C SER A 291 14.36 6.42 -34.52
N ASP A 292 15.09 6.71 -35.59
CA ASP A 292 14.53 7.04 -36.90
C ASP A 292 14.94 6.11 -38.04
N ASP A 293 15.57 4.97 -37.75
CA ASP A 293 16.06 4.04 -38.78
C ASP A 293 14.97 3.05 -39.25
N ASN A 294 14.85 2.75 -40.54
CA ASN A 294 13.81 1.84 -41.06
C ASN A 294 14.39 0.49 -41.52
N ILE A 295 13.70 -0.60 -41.22
CA ILE A 295 14.01 -1.95 -41.69
C ILE A 295 13.05 -2.30 -42.84
N THR A 296 13.58 -2.71 -43.99
CA THR A 296 12.79 -3.22 -45.12
C THR A 296 13.19 -4.66 -45.41
N TYR A 297 12.21 -5.57 -45.44
CA TYR A 297 12.38 -6.95 -45.88
C TYR A 297 12.04 -7.08 -47.37
N VAL A 298 12.92 -7.75 -48.11
CA VAL A 298 12.80 -8.03 -49.54
C VAL A 298 12.76 -9.56 -49.71
N PRO A 299 11.60 -10.17 -50.03
CA PRO A 299 11.50 -11.62 -50.17
C PRO A 299 12.28 -12.14 -51.38
N ASN A 300 12.82 -13.35 -51.28
CA ASN A 300 13.39 -14.04 -52.42
C ASN A 300 12.30 -14.31 -53.46
N LEU A 301 12.67 -14.18 -54.74
CA LEU A 301 11.73 -14.36 -55.84
C LEU A 301 11.07 -15.75 -55.80
N GLY A 302 9.74 -15.78 -55.70
CA GLY A 302 8.96 -17.01 -55.69
C GLY A 302 8.89 -17.71 -54.33
N TYR A 303 9.34 -17.08 -53.25
CA TYR A 303 9.17 -17.59 -51.89
C TYR A 303 7.74 -17.38 -51.38
N SER A 304 7.26 -18.34 -50.59
CA SER A 304 6.04 -18.25 -49.78
C SER A 304 6.24 -19.14 -48.56
N GLY A 305 5.69 -18.72 -47.41
CA GLY A 305 5.93 -19.29 -46.10
C GLY A 305 6.56 -18.28 -45.13
N THR A 306 6.79 -18.72 -43.90
CA THR A 306 7.33 -17.89 -42.81
C THR A 306 8.85 -17.78 -42.91
N ASP A 307 9.41 -16.57 -42.80
CA ASP A 307 10.84 -16.31 -42.70
C ASP A 307 11.10 -15.48 -41.44
N SER A 308 12.30 -15.53 -40.85
CA SER A 308 12.60 -14.77 -39.64
C SER A 308 14.05 -14.31 -39.56
N PHE A 309 14.27 -13.18 -38.88
CA PHE A 309 15.60 -12.63 -38.63
C PHE A 309 15.63 -11.81 -37.33
N GLU A 310 16.81 -11.71 -36.73
CA GLU A 310 17.02 -10.90 -35.53
C GLU A 310 17.42 -9.46 -35.89
N TYR A 311 16.94 -8.50 -35.10
CA TYR A 311 17.49 -7.14 -35.03
C TYR A 311 18.00 -6.84 -33.62
N THR A 312 18.99 -5.96 -33.54
CA THR A 312 19.65 -5.55 -32.30
C THR A 312 19.75 -4.04 -32.27
N VAL A 313 19.24 -3.42 -31.21
CA VAL A 313 19.39 -1.99 -30.92
C VAL A 313 20.37 -1.84 -29.77
N CYS A 314 21.24 -0.82 -29.82
CA CYS A 314 22.16 -0.51 -28.74
C CYS A 314 22.24 1.00 -28.48
N ASP A 315 22.38 1.38 -27.21
CA ASP A 315 22.71 2.75 -26.82
C ASP A 315 24.23 3.04 -26.92
N THR A 316 24.65 4.26 -26.55
CA THR A 316 26.09 4.63 -26.54
C THR A 316 26.89 4.06 -25.37
N ASN A 317 26.21 3.51 -24.36
CA ASN A 317 26.81 2.97 -23.15
C ASN A 317 27.08 1.46 -23.27
N GLY A 318 26.54 0.83 -24.32
CA GLY A 318 26.71 -0.59 -24.64
C GLY A 318 25.58 -1.47 -24.12
N ASN A 319 24.46 -0.88 -23.69
CA ASN A 319 23.23 -1.60 -23.43
C ASN A 319 22.59 -1.94 -24.77
N CYS A 320 22.21 -3.21 -24.98
CA CYS A 320 21.67 -3.68 -26.24
C CYS A 320 20.48 -4.61 -26.01
N GLY A 321 19.39 -4.39 -26.74
CA GLY A 321 18.26 -5.30 -26.88
C GLY A 321 18.36 -6.10 -28.18
N THR A 322 17.84 -7.32 -28.22
CA THR A 322 17.71 -8.12 -29.46
C THR A 322 16.38 -8.84 -29.49
N ALA A 323 15.68 -8.74 -30.62
CA ALA A 323 14.39 -9.39 -30.86
C ALA A 323 14.31 -9.94 -32.30
N THR A 324 13.29 -10.76 -32.54
CA THR A 324 13.04 -11.50 -33.77
C THR A 324 11.89 -10.87 -34.54
N ILE A 325 12.12 -10.58 -35.82
CA ILE A 325 11.06 -10.23 -36.75
C ILE A 325 10.66 -11.48 -37.51
N THR A 326 9.39 -11.86 -37.41
CA THR A 326 8.76 -12.94 -38.19
C THR A 326 7.99 -12.34 -39.37
N VAL A 327 8.30 -12.81 -40.58
CA VAL A 327 7.66 -12.36 -41.81
C VAL A 327 6.89 -13.50 -42.46
N VAL A 328 5.58 -13.35 -42.59
CA VAL A 328 4.74 -14.29 -43.32
C VAL A 328 4.63 -13.85 -44.77
N VAL A 329 5.26 -14.61 -45.68
CA VAL A 329 5.15 -14.35 -47.13
C VAL A 329 4.03 -15.20 -47.71
N THR A 330 2.89 -14.59 -48.00
CA THR A 330 1.75 -15.32 -48.56
C THR A 330 1.96 -15.55 -50.06
N SER A 331 1.58 -16.75 -50.51
CA SER A 331 1.56 -17.03 -51.95
C SER A 331 0.39 -16.30 -52.59
N GLN A 332 0.52 -15.87 -53.85
CA GLN A 332 -0.67 -15.57 -54.66
C GLN A 332 -1.40 -16.91 -54.97
N GLN A 333 -2.12 -17.46 -54.00
CA GLN A 333 -3.13 -18.52 -54.19
C GLN A 333 -4.42 -18.11 -53.48
N ILE A 334 -5.53 -18.57 -54.05
CA ILE A 334 -6.88 -18.22 -53.60
C ILE A 334 -7.04 -18.81 -52.20
N LEU A 335 -7.15 -17.94 -51.21
CA LEU A 335 -7.22 -18.27 -49.78
C LEU A 335 -8.61 -18.77 -49.34
N ASP A 336 -9.58 -18.58 -50.22
CA ASP A 336 -11.00 -18.88 -50.10
C ASP A 336 -11.42 -19.45 -51.49
N SER A 337 -11.35 -20.77 -51.62
CA SER A 337 -11.45 -21.49 -52.88
C SER A 337 -12.83 -21.40 -53.51
N ASP A 338 -13.88 -21.24 -52.70
CA ASP A 338 -15.27 -21.20 -53.15
C ASP A 338 -15.90 -19.79 -53.09
N ALA A 339 -15.15 -18.82 -52.56
CA ALA A 339 -15.46 -17.40 -52.44
C ALA A 339 -16.62 -17.11 -51.49
N ASP A 340 -16.76 -17.89 -50.42
CA ASP A 340 -17.83 -17.73 -49.42
C ASP A 340 -17.49 -16.77 -48.27
N GLY A 341 -16.22 -16.36 -48.17
CA GLY A 341 -15.72 -15.42 -47.16
C GLY A 341 -14.98 -16.07 -46.01
N ILE A 342 -14.90 -17.40 -45.96
CA ILE A 342 -14.12 -18.17 -44.97
C ILE A 342 -12.81 -18.60 -45.63
N LEU A 343 -11.73 -18.60 -44.86
CA LEU A 343 -10.46 -19.12 -45.34
C LEU A 343 -10.50 -20.66 -45.33
N ASP A 344 -10.04 -21.33 -46.40
CA ASP A 344 -10.01 -22.81 -46.53
C ASP A 344 -9.29 -23.49 -45.33
N SER A 345 -8.43 -22.77 -44.60
CA SER A 345 -7.72 -23.29 -43.42
C SER A 345 -8.54 -23.33 -42.14
N PHE A 346 -9.67 -22.60 -42.10
CA PHE A 346 -10.60 -22.52 -40.97
C PHE A 346 -11.94 -23.20 -41.28
N GLU A 347 -12.27 -23.37 -42.56
CA GLU A 347 -13.57 -23.89 -43.00
C GLU A 347 -13.78 -25.39 -42.65
N ASP A 348 -12.74 -26.23 -42.58
CA ASP A 348 -12.93 -27.68 -42.39
C ASP A 348 -11.82 -28.34 -41.55
N LEU A 349 -12.13 -28.63 -40.28
CA LEU A 349 -11.33 -29.52 -39.43
C LEU A 349 -11.43 -31.01 -39.85
N ASN A 350 -12.15 -31.32 -40.93
CA ASN A 350 -12.40 -32.65 -41.49
C ASN A 350 -13.20 -33.56 -40.54
N VAL A 351 -14.15 -32.97 -39.81
CA VAL A 351 -15.03 -33.68 -38.85
C VAL A 351 -15.84 -34.77 -39.57
N ASP A 352 -16.22 -34.54 -40.83
CA ASP A 352 -16.99 -35.51 -41.63
C ASP A 352 -16.12 -36.53 -42.40
N ASN A 353 -14.79 -36.42 -42.31
CA ASN A 353 -13.77 -37.26 -42.96
C ASN A 353 -13.82 -37.27 -44.51
N ASP A 354 -14.33 -36.22 -45.16
CA ASP A 354 -14.34 -36.15 -46.62
C ASP A 354 -13.05 -35.55 -47.24
N ASN A 355 -12.19 -34.95 -46.41
CA ASN A 355 -10.94 -34.28 -46.78
C ASN A 355 -11.13 -33.18 -47.85
N ASP A 356 -12.30 -32.55 -47.90
CA ASP A 356 -12.62 -31.47 -48.82
C ASP A 356 -12.78 -30.16 -48.04
N PRO A 357 -11.78 -29.26 -48.06
CA PRO A 357 -11.76 -28.07 -47.23
C PRO A 357 -12.70 -26.96 -47.71
N SER A 358 -13.81 -27.32 -48.36
CA SER A 358 -14.78 -26.41 -48.97
C SER A 358 -16.22 -26.90 -48.82
N THR A 359 -16.52 -27.75 -47.82
CA THR A 359 -17.79 -28.49 -47.81
C THR A 359 -18.65 -28.43 -46.55
N ASN A 360 -18.17 -28.00 -45.37
CA ASN A 360 -18.99 -27.51 -44.25
C ASN A 360 -18.12 -26.74 -43.23
N PRO A 361 -18.50 -25.54 -42.79
CA PRO A 361 -17.89 -24.83 -41.66
C PRO A 361 -17.87 -25.64 -40.35
N THR A 362 -16.90 -25.37 -39.47
CA THR A 362 -16.87 -25.86 -38.08
C THR A 362 -18.05 -25.29 -37.28
N ASP A 363 -18.57 -26.09 -36.35
CA ASP A 363 -19.76 -25.87 -35.49
C ASP A 363 -19.46 -26.71 -34.22
N THR A 364 -18.86 -26.06 -33.23
CA THR A 364 -18.19 -26.69 -32.08
C THR A 364 -19.20 -27.26 -31.07
N ASP A 365 -20.18 -26.46 -30.67
CA ASP A 365 -21.26 -26.84 -29.77
C ASP A 365 -22.38 -27.70 -30.43
N GLY A 366 -22.47 -27.68 -31.77
CA GLY A 366 -23.46 -28.42 -32.54
C GLY A 366 -24.86 -27.80 -32.56
N ASP A 367 -24.99 -26.49 -32.30
CA ASP A 367 -26.28 -25.80 -32.26
C ASP A 367 -26.86 -25.53 -33.68
N GLY A 368 -25.98 -25.57 -34.69
CA GLY A 368 -26.27 -25.37 -36.11
C GLY A 368 -25.94 -23.99 -36.67
N ILE A 369 -25.32 -23.12 -35.87
CA ILE A 369 -24.64 -21.88 -36.23
C ILE A 369 -23.13 -22.22 -36.29
N PRO A 370 -22.46 -21.97 -37.42
CA PRO A 370 -21.03 -22.18 -37.47
C PRO A 370 -20.23 -21.18 -36.63
N ASP A 371 -19.14 -21.61 -36.01
CA ASP A 371 -18.27 -20.80 -35.12
C ASP A 371 -17.96 -19.39 -35.68
N TYR A 372 -17.71 -19.26 -36.99
CA TYR A 372 -17.40 -17.94 -37.59
C TYR A 372 -18.59 -16.95 -37.66
N LEU A 373 -19.80 -17.41 -37.34
CA LEU A 373 -21.04 -16.64 -37.21
C LEU A 373 -21.64 -16.73 -35.81
N ASP A 374 -21.09 -17.61 -34.99
CA ASP A 374 -21.42 -17.74 -33.59
C ASP A 374 -20.66 -16.68 -32.80
N ILE A 375 -21.21 -16.24 -31.68
CA ILE A 375 -20.52 -15.35 -30.74
C ILE A 375 -20.18 -16.06 -29.43
N ASP A 376 -20.58 -17.33 -29.26
CA ASP A 376 -20.34 -18.20 -28.09
C ASP A 376 -20.27 -19.66 -28.60
N SER A 377 -19.12 -20.02 -29.18
CA SER A 377 -18.92 -21.21 -30.02
C SER A 377 -18.95 -22.54 -29.25
N ASP A 378 -18.74 -22.52 -27.93
CA ASP A 378 -18.84 -23.69 -27.05
C ASP A 378 -20.03 -23.64 -26.07
N ASN A 379 -20.76 -22.53 -26.05
CA ASN A 379 -22.05 -22.35 -25.40
C ASN A 379 -21.96 -22.31 -23.87
N ASP A 380 -20.89 -21.71 -23.37
CA ASP A 380 -20.60 -21.53 -21.95
C ASP A 380 -21.14 -20.19 -21.39
N GLY A 381 -21.52 -19.26 -22.29
CA GLY A 381 -22.09 -17.96 -21.98
C GLY A 381 -21.10 -16.80 -21.93
N ILE A 382 -19.82 -17.03 -22.22
CA ILE A 382 -18.79 -16.00 -22.40
C ILE A 382 -18.65 -15.76 -23.92
N PRO A 383 -18.63 -14.51 -24.41
CA PRO A 383 -18.50 -14.30 -25.85
C PRO A 383 -17.09 -14.62 -26.39
N ASP A 384 -17.01 -15.26 -27.56
CA ASP A 384 -15.77 -15.66 -28.25
C ASP A 384 -14.77 -14.52 -28.37
N ASN A 385 -15.26 -13.30 -28.59
CA ASN A 385 -14.42 -12.13 -28.78
C ASN A 385 -13.76 -11.65 -27.47
N VAL A 386 -14.34 -11.99 -26.33
CA VAL A 386 -13.80 -11.81 -24.98
C VAL A 386 -12.73 -12.87 -24.70
N GLU A 387 -13.03 -14.13 -25.00
CA GLU A 387 -12.12 -15.26 -24.76
C GLU A 387 -10.96 -15.32 -25.76
N ALA A 388 -11.11 -14.82 -26.98
CA ALA A 388 -9.98 -14.78 -27.91
C ALA A 388 -8.84 -13.83 -27.46
N GLN A 389 -8.98 -13.10 -26.36
CA GLN A 389 -8.04 -12.05 -25.92
C GLN A 389 -7.68 -12.13 -24.43
N SER A 390 -6.46 -11.69 -24.09
CA SER A 390 -6.09 -11.43 -22.70
C SER A 390 -6.67 -10.10 -22.22
N ILE A 391 -7.18 -10.08 -20.99
CA ILE A 391 -7.89 -8.93 -20.40
C ILE A 391 -7.00 -7.70 -20.26
N SER A 392 -5.74 -7.89 -19.87
CA SER A 392 -4.76 -6.79 -19.77
C SER A 392 -4.55 -6.03 -21.09
N SER A 393 -4.85 -6.69 -22.22
CA SER A 393 -4.68 -6.18 -23.57
C SER A 393 -5.97 -6.15 -24.38
N TYR A 394 -7.13 -6.29 -23.72
CA TYR A 394 -8.41 -6.46 -24.41
C TYR A 394 -8.73 -5.28 -25.33
N ILE A 395 -9.11 -5.57 -26.56
CA ILE A 395 -9.51 -4.60 -27.57
C ILE A 395 -10.98 -4.84 -27.93
N PRO A 396 -11.90 -3.91 -27.63
CA PRO A 396 -13.27 -4.02 -28.08
C PRO A 396 -13.39 -3.80 -29.60
N PRO A 397 -14.37 -4.41 -30.27
CA PRO A 397 -14.57 -4.33 -31.70
C PRO A 397 -14.97 -2.90 -32.10
N SER A 398 -14.49 -2.41 -33.25
CA SER A 398 -14.84 -1.06 -33.71
C SER A 398 -16.11 -1.01 -34.57
N LEU A 399 -16.55 -2.18 -35.08
CA LEU A 399 -17.57 -2.36 -36.11
C LEU A 399 -17.25 -1.62 -37.41
N VAL A 400 -15.96 -1.37 -37.67
CA VAL A 400 -15.46 -0.69 -38.85
C VAL A 400 -14.55 -1.64 -39.60
N ASP A 401 -14.87 -1.88 -40.86
CA ASP A 401 -13.96 -2.48 -41.83
C ASP A 401 -13.78 -1.48 -42.98
N ALA A 402 -12.73 -0.65 -42.89
CA ALA A 402 -12.51 0.44 -43.84
C ALA A 402 -12.03 -0.07 -45.20
N ASN A 403 -11.34 -1.22 -45.22
CA ASN A 403 -10.69 -1.75 -46.40
C ASN A 403 -11.52 -2.84 -47.13
N GLY A 404 -12.55 -3.35 -46.46
CA GLY A 404 -13.53 -4.32 -46.96
C GLY A 404 -13.01 -5.75 -47.01
N ASN A 405 -12.06 -6.12 -46.15
CA ASN A 405 -11.45 -7.46 -46.11
C ASN A 405 -12.18 -8.44 -45.19
N GLY A 406 -13.20 -8.00 -44.43
CA GLY A 406 -13.95 -8.82 -43.51
C GLY A 406 -13.37 -8.91 -42.09
N LEU A 407 -12.23 -8.25 -41.82
CA LEU A 407 -11.64 -8.14 -40.50
C LEU A 407 -11.96 -6.75 -39.92
N ASP A 408 -12.29 -6.69 -38.63
CA ASP A 408 -12.52 -5.41 -37.95
C ASP A 408 -11.20 -4.62 -37.84
N ASP A 409 -11.23 -3.34 -38.20
CA ASP A 409 -10.11 -2.40 -38.15
C ASP A 409 -9.48 -2.32 -36.75
N ALA A 410 -10.20 -2.69 -35.67
CA ALA A 410 -9.68 -2.77 -34.31
C ALA A 410 -8.63 -3.86 -34.13
N TYR A 411 -8.75 -4.96 -34.88
CA TYR A 411 -7.89 -6.14 -34.78
C TYR A 411 -6.78 -6.16 -35.83
N GLU A 412 -6.78 -5.20 -36.76
CA GLU A 412 -5.83 -5.18 -37.86
C GLU A 412 -4.40 -4.82 -37.45
N VAL A 413 -3.50 -5.80 -37.53
CA VAL A 413 -2.05 -5.56 -37.59
C VAL A 413 -1.62 -5.50 -39.06
N ASP A 414 -1.06 -4.34 -39.48
CA ASP A 414 -0.66 -4.05 -40.87
C ASP A 414 -1.77 -4.21 -41.95
N GLY A 415 -3.05 -4.28 -41.55
CA GLY A 415 -4.23 -4.29 -42.43
C GLY A 415 -4.61 -5.66 -43.00
N SER A 416 -4.15 -6.77 -42.41
CA SER A 416 -4.45 -8.13 -42.91
C SER A 416 -4.35 -9.27 -41.88
N ILE A 417 -3.95 -8.99 -40.64
CA ILE A 417 -3.83 -10.00 -39.56
C ILE A 417 -4.77 -9.58 -38.43
N GLY A 418 -5.60 -10.51 -37.96
CA GLY A 418 -6.51 -10.33 -36.82
C GLY A 418 -5.89 -10.76 -35.50
N LEU A 419 -6.75 -11.08 -34.53
CA LEU A 419 -6.34 -11.61 -33.23
C LEU A 419 -5.63 -12.98 -33.37
N ILE A 420 -4.75 -13.26 -32.42
CA ILE A 420 -4.26 -14.61 -32.14
C ILE A 420 -5.01 -15.03 -30.87
N PRO A 421 -5.93 -16.01 -30.94
CA PRO A 421 -6.68 -16.48 -29.78
C PRO A 421 -5.77 -16.92 -28.63
N VAL A 422 -6.24 -16.70 -27.39
CA VAL A 422 -5.62 -17.22 -26.18
C VAL A 422 -5.89 -18.73 -26.08
N ASP A 423 -4.98 -19.42 -25.40
CA ASP A 423 -4.95 -20.85 -25.10
C ASP A 423 -4.31 -20.92 -23.71
N SER A 424 -5.16 -20.87 -22.67
CA SER A 424 -4.77 -20.60 -21.28
C SER A 424 -4.02 -21.78 -20.63
N ASP A 425 -4.42 -23.01 -20.93
CA ASP A 425 -3.80 -24.24 -20.43
C ASP A 425 -2.66 -24.81 -21.34
N GLU A 426 -2.47 -24.21 -22.53
CA GLU A 426 -1.54 -24.63 -23.59
C GLU A 426 -1.79 -26.07 -24.15
N ASP A 427 -3.02 -26.57 -24.13
CA ASP A 427 -3.36 -27.89 -24.68
C ASP A 427 -3.50 -27.90 -26.22
N GLY A 428 -3.66 -26.71 -26.80
CA GLY A 428 -3.81 -26.45 -28.23
C GLY A 428 -5.26 -26.27 -28.71
N ILE A 429 -6.22 -26.21 -27.79
CA ILE A 429 -7.59 -25.75 -27.97
C ILE A 429 -7.63 -24.29 -27.49
N PRO A 430 -8.02 -23.34 -28.33
CA PRO A 430 -8.20 -21.96 -27.89
C PRO A 430 -9.39 -21.82 -26.93
N ASP A 431 -9.29 -20.89 -25.99
CA ASP A 431 -10.30 -20.66 -24.93
C ASP A 431 -11.74 -20.56 -25.46
N TYR A 432 -11.98 -19.79 -26.55
CA TYR A 432 -13.34 -19.59 -27.13
C TYR A 432 -14.06 -20.86 -27.65
N VAL A 433 -13.40 -22.01 -27.58
CA VAL A 433 -13.96 -23.32 -27.94
C VAL A 433 -13.63 -24.40 -26.88
N ASP A 434 -13.16 -23.97 -25.70
CA ASP A 434 -12.85 -24.83 -24.57
C ASP A 434 -13.85 -24.62 -23.43
N LEU A 435 -14.26 -25.71 -22.78
CA LEU A 435 -15.31 -25.67 -21.74
C LEU A 435 -14.75 -25.53 -20.31
N ASP A 436 -13.42 -25.47 -20.19
CA ASP A 436 -12.61 -25.54 -18.96
C ASP A 436 -11.23 -24.96 -19.33
N SER A 437 -11.16 -23.65 -19.54
CA SER A 437 -10.04 -22.96 -20.20
C SER A 437 -8.70 -23.07 -19.46
N ASP A 438 -8.69 -23.32 -18.15
CA ASP A 438 -7.49 -23.53 -17.35
C ASP A 438 -7.29 -24.97 -16.83
N ASP A 439 -8.19 -25.87 -17.22
CA ASP A 439 -8.14 -27.32 -17.02
C ASP A 439 -8.16 -27.73 -15.52
N ASP A 440 -8.80 -26.91 -14.68
CA ASP A 440 -8.86 -27.06 -13.23
C ASP A 440 -10.03 -27.97 -12.74
N ASN A 441 -10.96 -28.30 -13.65
CA ASN A 441 -12.19 -29.08 -13.47
C ASN A 441 -13.42 -28.35 -12.90
N VAL A 442 -13.37 -27.05 -12.76
CA VAL A 442 -14.53 -26.18 -12.68
C VAL A 442 -14.81 -25.67 -14.12
N PRO A 443 -16.06 -25.75 -14.62
CA PRO A 443 -16.34 -25.29 -15.99
C PRO A 443 -16.47 -23.78 -16.08
N ASP A 444 -16.02 -23.20 -17.20
CA ASP A 444 -16.08 -21.76 -17.52
C ASP A 444 -17.51 -21.18 -17.37
N ALA A 445 -18.53 -21.96 -17.73
CA ALA A 445 -19.94 -21.60 -17.54
C ALA A 445 -20.36 -21.39 -16.06
N ILE A 446 -19.54 -21.81 -15.10
CA ILE A 446 -19.68 -21.54 -13.66
C ILE A 446 -18.84 -20.32 -13.29
N GLU A 447 -17.54 -20.36 -13.57
CA GLU A 447 -16.58 -19.33 -13.14
C GLU A 447 -16.81 -17.97 -13.80
N GLY A 448 -17.18 -17.95 -15.09
CA GLY A 448 -17.55 -16.72 -15.78
C GLY A 448 -18.79 -16.03 -15.21
N HIS A 449 -19.58 -16.73 -14.38
CA HIS A 449 -20.94 -16.32 -14.02
C HIS A 449 -21.29 -16.37 -12.52
N ASP A 450 -20.39 -16.76 -11.63
CA ASP A 450 -20.63 -16.83 -10.16
C ASP A 450 -20.19 -15.56 -9.41
N HIS A 451 -20.93 -14.46 -9.55
CA HIS A 451 -20.52 -13.18 -8.96
C HIS A 451 -20.73 -13.12 -7.43
N ASP A 452 -21.56 -13.99 -6.86
CA ASP A 452 -21.82 -14.03 -5.42
C ASP A 452 -21.00 -15.09 -4.66
N HIS A 453 -20.14 -15.82 -5.38
CA HIS A 453 -19.17 -16.79 -4.92
C HIS A 453 -19.82 -17.88 -4.06
N ASP A 454 -20.96 -18.40 -4.52
CA ASP A 454 -21.70 -19.46 -3.84
C ASP A 454 -21.53 -20.86 -4.49
N GLY A 455 -20.70 -20.94 -5.53
CA GLY A 455 -20.39 -22.11 -6.34
C GLY A 455 -21.47 -22.44 -7.37
N ILE A 456 -22.38 -21.50 -7.66
CA ILE A 456 -23.48 -21.69 -8.59
C ILE A 456 -23.55 -20.46 -9.51
N PRO A 457 -23.57 -20.65 -10.84
CA PRO A 457 -23.65 -19.51 -11.74
C PRO A 457 -24.96 -18.73 -11.57
N ASP A 458 -24.87 -17.40 -11.63
CA ASP A 458 -26.01 -16.49 -11.49
C ASP A 458 -26.97 -16.56 -12.69
N VAL A 459 -26.47 -16.99 -13.83
CA VAL A 459 -27.18 -17.19 -15.09
C VAL A 459 -27.15 -18.67 -15.50
N GLU A 460 -28.13 -19.09 -16.31
CA GLU A 460 -28.24 -20.49 -16.74
C GLU A 460 -28.65 -20.53 -18.22
N PHE A 461 -28.06 -21.46 -18.97
CA PHE A 461 -28.49 -21.79 -20.33
C PHE A 461 -29.97 -22.23 -20.39
N ILE A 462 -30.81 -21.51 -21.16
CA ILE A 462 -32.24 -21.77 -21.28
C ILE A 462 -32.67 -22.40 -22.62
N GLY A 463 -31.76 -22.54 -23.58
CA GLY A 463 -31.96 -23.15 -24.90
C GLY A 463 -32.86 -22.32 -25.82
N SER A 464 -32.70 -21.01 -25.79
CA SER A 464 -33.45 -20.05 -26.58
C SER A 464 -32.49 -18.96 -27.05
N ASP A 465 -32.44 -18.72 -28.35
CA ASP A 465 -31.67 -17.62 -28.94
C ASP A 465 -32.62 -16.89 -29.92
N LYS A 466 -32.80 -15.58 -29.71
CA LYS A 466 -33.79 -14.78 -30.46
C LYS A 466 -33.21 -14.11 -31.70
N ASP A 467 -31.92 -13.85 -31.70
CA ASP A 467 -31.14 -13.11 -32.69
C ASP A 467 -30.64 -14.00 -33.79
N ASN A 468 -30.33 -15.24 -33.42
CA ASN A 468 -29.54 -16.20 -34.17
C ASN A 468 -28.12 -15.67 -34.41
N ASP A 469 -27.51 -15.15 -33.34
CA ASP A 469 -26.07 -14.86 -33.24
C ASP A 469 -25.30 -15.91 -32.42
N GLY A 470 -25.99 -16.84 -31.74
CA GLY A 470 -25.40 -18.04 -31.13
C GLY A 470 -25.35 -18.01 -29.60
N LEU A 471 -25.32 -16.82 -28.99
CA LEU A 471 -25.45 -16.66 -27.54
C LEU A 471 -26.88 -16.98 -27.06
N ASP A 472 -26.98 -17.73 -25.95
CA ASP A 472 -28.27 -18.05 -25.36
C ASP A 472 -28.92 -16.84 -24.65
N ASP A 473 -30.24 -16.67 -24.82
CA ASP A 473 -31.10 -15.67 -24.16
C ASP A 473 -30.95 -15.64 -22.62
N GLY A 474 -30.37 -16.67 -22.01
CA GLY A 474 -30.07 -16.78 -20.59
C GLY A 474 -28.83 -16.01 -20.13
N PHE A 475 -27.86 -15.84 -21.04
CA PHE A 475 -26.61 -15.10 -20.82
C PHE A 475 -26.72 -13.64 -21.25
N GLU A 476 -27.57 -13.38 -22.25
CA GLU A 476 -27.91 -12.06 -22.78
C GLU A 476 -28.17 -10.97 -21.70
N GLY A 477 -27.52 -9.82 -21.89
CA GLY A 477 -27.59 -8.65 -21.02
C GLY A 477 -28.93 -7.90 -20.99
N GLU A 478 -28.89 -6.57 -21.06
CA GLU A 478 -30.13 -5.77 -21.02
C GLU A 478 -30.89 -5.82 -22.35
N THR A 479 -30.22 -6.17 -23.46
CA THR A 479 -30.82 -6.22 -24.80
C THR A 479 -30.66 -7.53 -25.55
N VAL A 480 -31.52 -8.49 -25.22
CA VAL A 480 -31.80 -9.76 -25.95
C VAL A 480 -32.15 -9.71 -27.46
N ILE A 481 -32.01 -8.57 -28.16
CA ILE A 481 -31.99 -8.52 -29.62
C ILE A 481 -31.07 -7.38 -30.04
N ASP A 482 -29.82 -7.66 -30.37
CA ASP A 482 -28.89 -6.68 -30.90
C ASP A 482 -27.90 -7.24 -31.96
N ILE A 483 -26.68 -6.72 -31.99
CA ILE A 483 -25.60 -7.07 -32.94
C ILE A 483 -24.23 -6.91 -32.26
N ASP A 484 -24.21 -6.79 -30.94
CA ASP A 484 -23.05 -6.53 -30.13
C ASP A 484 -22.35 -7.86 -29.84
N VAL A 485 -21.22 -8.08 -30.49
CA VAL A 485 -20.48 -9.36 -30.41
C VAL A 485 -19.82 -9.61 -29.05
N ASN A 486 -19.97 -8.68 -28.12
CA ASN A 486 -19.48 -8.79 -26.74
C ASN A 486 -20.62 -8.88 -25.72
N ASP A 487 -21.89 -8.82 -26.13
CA ASP A 487 -23.05 -8.76 -25.22
C ASP A 487 -22.84 -7.82 -24.01
N GLU A 488 -22.43 -6.57 -24.30
CA GLU A 488 -22.12 -5.54 -23.30
C GLU A 488 -20.92 -5.81 -22.36
N MET A 489 -20.20 -6.93 -22.52
CA MET A 489 -18.90 -7.22 -21.89
C MET A 489 -17.75 -6.44 -22.57
N ASP A 490 -17.90 -5.12 -22.70
CA ASP A 490 -16.88 -4.23 -23.27
C ASP A 490 -15.64 -4.05 -22.38
N ASP A 491 -15.74 -4.43 -21.10
CA ASP A 491 -14.67 -4.36 -20.11
C ASP A 491 -14.69 -5.65 -19.25
N PRO A 492 -14.05 -6.73 -19.73
CA PRO A 492 -14.10 -8.04 -19.07
C PRO A 492 -13.54 -8.02 -17.65
N SER A 493 -12.60 -7.11 -17.34
CA SER A 493 -12.04 -6.93 -15.98
C SER A 493 -13.06 -6.51 -14.91
N THR A 494 -14.27 -6.12 -15.34
CA THR A 494 -15.37 -5.74 -14.45
C THR A 494 -16.65 -6.54 -14.68
N ALA A 495 -16.69 -7.31 -15.76
CA ALA A 495 -17.87 -8.06 -16.19
C ALA A 495 -17.80 -9.54 -15.78
N LEU A 496 -16.59 -10.07 -15.57
CA LEU A 496 -16.34 -11.45 -15.15
C LEU A 496 -15.84 -11.48 -13.69
N PRO A 497 -16.12 -12.56 -12.94
CA PRO A 497 -15.52 -12.81 -11.63
C PRO A 497 -13.98 -12.86 -11.67
N ASP A 498 -13.37 -12.41 -10.58
CA ASP A 498 -11.91 -12.34 -10.33
C ASP A 498 -11.75 -12.29 -8.80
N THR A 499 -11.70 -13.49 -8.21
CA THR A 499 -11.90 -13.71 -6.77
C THR A 499 -10.76 -13.13 -5.94
N ASP A 500 -9.50 -13.30 -6.37
CA ASP A 500 -8.33 -12.77 -5.68
C ASP A 500 -7.92 -11.35 -6.12
N SER A 501 -8.52 -10.85 -7.22
CA SER A 501 -8.27 -9.54 -7.82
C SER A 501 -6.85 -9.36 -8.37
N ASP A 502 -6.23 -10.41 -8.91
CA ASP A 502 -4.93 -10.36 -9.55
C ASP A 502 -4.97 -9.87 -11.01
N GLY A 503 -6.16 -9.85 -11.62
CA GLY A 503 -6.43 -9.41 -12.98
C GLY A 503 -6.56 -10.53 -14.02
N ILE A 504 -6.57 -11.79 -13.59
CA ILE A 504 -6.98 -12.98 -14.34
C ILE A 504 -8.36 -13.40 -13.81
N PRO A 505 -9.39 -13.55 -14.64
CA PRO A 505 -10.68 -14.06 -14.18
C PRO A 505 -10.61 -15.52 -13.83
N ASP A 506 -11.50 -15.93 -12.94
CA ASP A 506 -11.61 -17.27 -12.39
C ASP A 506 -11.57 -18.37 -13.49
N PHE A 507 -12.32 -18.23 -14.61
CA PHE A 507 -12.32 -19.25 -15.69
C PHE A 507 -10.96 -19.46 -16.40
N ARG A 508 -9.94 -18.68 -16.05
CA ARG A 508 -8.57 -18.77 -16.56
C ARG A 508 -7.53 -18.88 -15.45
N ASP A 509 -7.96 -18.91 -14.19
CA ASP A 509 -7.08 -18.88 -13.03
C ASP A 509 -7.14 -20.18 -12.23
N SER A 510 -6.13 -21.02 -12.42
CA SER A 510 -5.98 -22.28 -11.70
C SER A 510 -5.91 -22.18 -10.16
N ASP A 511 -5.80 -20.98 -9.57
CA ASP A 511 -5.79 -20.68 -8.12
C ASP A 511 -6.70 -19.47 -7.80
N ASP A 512 -7.97 -19.54 -8.22
CA ASP A 512 -9.05 -18.54 -8.07
C ASP A 512 -8.97 -17.59 -6.86
N ASP A 513 -8.78 -18.12 -5.65
CA ASP A 513 -8.80 -17.33 -4.42
C ASP A 513 -7.43 -16.82 -3.94
N GLY A 514 -6.38 -17.21 -4.65
CA GLY A 514 -4.99 -16.81 -4.40
C GLY A 514 -4.45 -17.25 -3.04
N ASP A 515 -5.02 -18.30 -2.42
CA ASP A 515 -4.53 -18.82 -1.14
C ASP A 515 -3.25 -19.67 -1.28
N GLY A 516 -2.91 -20.05 -2.52
CA GLY A 516 -1.75 -20.83 -2.90
C GLY A 516 -2.01 -22.34 -2.94
N ILE A 517 -3.27 -22.76 -3.05
CA ILE A 517 -3.73 -24.13 -3.27
C ILE A 517 -4.58 -24.13 -4.54
N GLU A 518 -4.01 -24.63 -5.63
CA GLU A 518 -4.71 -24.76 -6.91
C GLU A 518 -6.14 -25.34 -6.76
N THR A 519 -7.11 -24.73 -7.42
CA THR A 519 -8.54 -25.07 -7.37
C THR A 519 -8.76 -26.57 -7.56
N ILE A 520 -8.06 -27.20 -8.51
CA ILE A 520 -8.12 -28.64 -8.76
C ILE A 520 -7.85 -29.53 -7.52
N ASP A 521 -7.04 -29.05 -6.56
CA ASP A 521 -6.67 -29.75 -5.32
C ASP A 521 -7.66 -29.49 -4.16
N GLU A 522 -8.70 -28.68 -4.38
CA GLU A 522 -9.65 -28.23 -3.36
C GLU A 522 -10.99 -28.98 -3.29
N ASP A 523 -11.17 -29.99 -4.15
CA ASP A 523 -12.17 -31.05 -3.96
C ASP A 523 -11.75 -31.97 -2.81
N LEU A 524 -11.88 -31.46 -1.57
CA LEU A 524 -11.46 -32.13 -0.34
C LEU A 524 -12.05 -33.54 -0.18
N ASN A 525 -13.22 -33.75 -0.77
CA ASN A 525 -13.99 -34.97 -0.62
C ASN A 525 -13.80 -35.96 -1.80
N GLY A 526 -13.32 -35.48 -2.96
CA GLY A 526 -12.98 -36.24 -4.14
C GLY A 526 -14.20 -36.69 -4.96
N ASP A 527 -15.29 -35.91 -4.94
CA ASP A 527 -16.52 -36.23 -5.68
C ASP A 527 -16.74 -35.43 -6.98
N GLY A 528 -15.81 -34.54 -7.31
CA GLY A 528 -15.81 -33.69 -8.50
C GLY A 528 -16.89 -32.61 -8.46
N ASN A 529 -17.22 -32.11 -7.26
CA ASN A 529 -18.21 -31.06 -7.08
C ASN A 529 -17.67 -29.99 -6.11
N TYR A 530 -16.83 -29.10 -6.63
CA TYR A 530 -16.10 -28.07 -5.88
C TYR A 530 -17.04 -27.13 -5.10
N ALA A 531 -18.17 -26.75 -5.71
CA ALA A 531 -19.23 -25.91 -5.13
C ALA A 531 -19.82 -26.36 -3.78
N ASN A 532 -19.52 -27.57 -3.28
CA ASN A 532 -20.07 -28.08 -2.02
C ASN A 532 -19.06 -28.22 -0.87
N ASP A 533 -17.78 -27.97 -1.13
CA ASP A 533 -16.73 -28.07 -0.14
C ASP A 533 -16.53 -26.70 0.53
N ASP A 534 -17.24 -26.45 1.63
CA ASP A 534 -17.16 -25.22 2.46
C ASP A 534 -16.64 -25.58 3.86
N SER A 535 -15.37 -25.31 4.11
CA SER A 535 -14.66 -25.73 5.33
C SER A 535 -15.06 -24.95 6.59
N ASN A 536 -15.43 -23.68 6.45
CA ASN A 536 -15.72 -22.78 7.57
C ASN A 536 -17.25 -22.56 7.79
N GLU A 537 -18.08 -23.16 6.93
CA GLU A 537 -19.54 -23.07 6.87
C GLU A 537 -20.05 -21.63 6.67
N ASN A 538 -19.31 -20.78 5.94
CA ASN A 538 -19.68 -19.38 5.66
C ASN A 538 -20.60 -19.22 4.43
N GLY A 539 -20.70 -20.25 3.58
CA GLY A 539 -21.49 -20.26 2.35
C GLY A 539 -20.68 -20.09 1.06
N THR A 540 -19.37 -19.88 1.14
CA THR A 540 -18.45 -19.79 0.01
C THR A 540 -17.68 -21.12 -0.12
N PRO A 541 -17.62 -21.74 -1.30
CA PRO A 541 -16.78 -22.91 -1.55
C PRO A 541 -15.30 -22.61 -1.26
N ASN A 542 -14.51 -23.63 -0.92
CA ASN A 542 -13.09 -23.39 -0.57
C ASN A 542 -12.30 -22.75 -1.71
N TYR A 543 -12.56 -23.15 -2.97
CA TYR A 543 -11.88 -22.59 -4.13
C TYR A 543 -12.16 -21.11 -4.40
N LEU A 544 -13.11 -20.52 -3.66
CA LEU A 544 -13.40 -19.09 -3.68
C LEU A 544 -13.21 -18.44 -2.30
N ASP A 545 -12.59 -19.13 -1.32
CA ASP A 545 -12.52 -18.68 0.09
C ASP A 545 -11.09 -18.61 0.67
N PRO A 546 -10.45 -17.43 0.61
CA PRO A 546 -9.08 -17.26 1.08
C PRO A 546 -8.92 -17.32 2.61
N ASP A 547 -10.01 -17.34 3.40
CA ASP A 547 -9.99 -17.48 4.87
C ASP A 547 -10.75 -18.72 5.34
N LEU A 548 -10.04 -19.86 5.33
CA LEU A 548 -10.51 -21.13 5.91
C LEU A 548 -10.79 -21.09 7.45
N GLY A 549 -10.71 -19.93 8.13
CA GLY A 549 -11.48 -19.61 9.34
C GLY A 549 -10.74 -19.46 10.69
N GLU A 550 -10.01 -18.36 10.92
CA GLU A 550 -9.42 -18.01 12.24
C GLU A 550 -10.12 -16.83 12.97
N THR A 551 -10.74 -17.05 14.15
CA THR A 551 -11.49 -16.01 14.93
C THR A 551 -10.84 -15.60 16.28
N THR A 552 -10.79 -14.28 16.63
CA THR A 552 -10.43 -13.77 17.99
C THR A 552 -11.35 -12.65 18.56
N ILE A 553 -11.30 -12.39 19.88
CA ILE A 553 -12.28 -11.64 20.73
C ILE A 553 -11.70 -10.29 21.26
N GLU A 554 -12.47 -9.18 21.23
CA GLU A 554 -12.04 -7.76 21.49
C GLU A 554 -11.79 -7.30 22.98
N GLU A 555 -10.85 -6.34 23.18
CA GLU A 555 -10.42 -5.64 24.43
C GLU A 555 -11.08 -4.23 24.63
N ILE A 556 -10.92 -3.56 25.80
CA ILE A 556 -11.38 -2.16 26.03
C ILE A 556 -10.56 -1.17 25.20
N ASP A 557 -11.22 -0.41 24.34
CA ASP A 557 -10.60 0.61 23.47
C ASP A 557 -11.05 2.04 23.84
N VAL A 558 -10.09 2.97 24.01
CA VAL A 558 -10.35 4.38 24.34
C VAL A 558 -10.04 5.24 23.13
N ILE A 559 -11.06 5.93 22.61
CA ILE A 559 -10.85 6.88 21.52
C ILE A 559 -10.16 8.13 22.09
N ASN A 560 -8.90 8.34 21.72
CA ASN A 560 -8.03 9.39 22.29
C ASN A 560 -8.26 10.80 21.72
N VAL A 561 -9.37 11.03 21.01
CA VAL A 561 -9.76 12.35 20.49
C VAL A 561 -11.18 12.72 20.90
N ILE A 562 -11.38 13.98 21.26
CA ILE A 562 -12.72 14.57 21.37
C ILE A 562 -12.79 15.89 20.59
N THR A 563 -13.91 16.11 19.91
CA THR A 563 -14.24 17.31 19.12
C THR A 563 -15.54 17.93 19.60
N PRO A 564 -15.58 18.62 20.77
CA PRO A 564 -16.84 19.14 21.33
C PRO A 564 -17.35 20.37 20.57
N ASN A 565 -17.91 20.15 19.38
CA ASN A 565 -18.40 21.15 18.42
C ASN A 565 -19.92 21.09 18.21
N GLY A 566 -20.60 20.05 18.73
CA GLY A 566 -22.04 19.85 18.69
C GLY A 566 -22.58 19.19 17.42
N ASP A 567 -21.74 18.52 16.63
CA ASP A 567 -22.12 17.79 15.41
C ASP A 567 -22.57 16.34 15.65
N GLY A 568 -22.44 15.84 16.89
CA GLY A 568 -22.77 14.48 17.28
C GLY A 568 -21.63 13.46 17.12
N ILE A 569 -20.47 13.86 16.57
CA ILE A 569 -19.31 13.02 16.29
C ILE A 569 -18.18 13.40 17.27
N HIS A 570 -17.71 12.44 18.07
CA HIS A 570 -16.67 12.64 19.09
C HIS A 570 -16.87 13.84 20.03
N ASP A 571 -18.11 14.31 20.19
CA ASP A 571 -18.49 15.39 21.11
C ASP A 571 -18.19 15.06 22.58
N VAL A 572 -18.10 13.76 22.89
CA VAL A 572 -17.76 13.22 24.19
C VAL A 572 -16.68 12.15 24.06
N LEU A 573 -15.92 11.93 25.12
CA LEU A 573 -14.92 10.85 25.19
C LEU A 573 -15.62 9.50 25.13
N ASN A 574 -15.43 8.78 24.02
CA ASN A 574 -15.96 7.45 23.81
C ASN A 574 -14.95 6.38 24.26
N ILE A 575 -15.44 5.39 24.99
CA ILE A 575 -14.63 4.26 25.48
C ILE A 575 -15.44 3.00 25.17
N LYS A 576 -15.01 2.23 24.16
CA LYS A 576 -15.64 0.98 23.73
C LYS A 576 -15.35 -0.13 24.74
N GLY A 577 -16.31 -1.02 24.98
CA GLY A 577 -16.16 -2.15 25.90
C GLY A 577 -16.23 -1.77 27.38
N ILE A 578 -16.24 -0.48 27.76
CA ILE A 578 -16.32 -0.03 29.16
C ILE A 578 -17.67 -0.37 29.82
N GLU A 579 -18.72 -0.54 29.01
CA GLU A 579 -20.07 -0.94 29.43
C GLU A 579 -20.10 -2.33 30.07
N ASN A 580 -19.14 -3.19 29.73
CA ASN A 580 -18.95 -4.50 30.35
C ASN A 580 -18.38 -4.39 31.78
N TYR A 581 -17.94 -3.20 32.20
CA TYR A 581 -17.31 -2.91 33.49
C TYR A 581 -18.06 -1.80 34.26
N PRO A 582 -19.23 -2.11 34.87
CA PRO A 582 -20.09 -1.11 35.52
C PRO A 582 -19.46 -0.41 36.74
N ASN A 583 -18.48 -1.05 37.37
CA ASN A 583 -17.67 -0.47 38.44
C ASN A 583 -16.41 0.18 37.86
N ASN A 584 -16.57 1.34 37.22
CA ASN A 584 -15.44 2.11 36.68
C ASN A 584 -15.35 3.54 37.25
N THR A 585 -14.19 4.19 37.15
CA THR A 585 -13.93 5.58 37.56
C THR A 585 -12.98 6.26 36.59
N VAL A 586 -13.38 7.40 36.02
CA VAL A 586 -12.59 8.17 35.04
C VAL A 586 -12.17 9.52 35.64
N ARG A 587 -10.90 9.90 35.48
CA ARG A 587 -10.33 11.19 35.94
C ARG A 587 -9.49 11.83 34.85
N ILE A 588 -9.54 13.15 34.67
CA ILE A 588 -8.84 13.88 33.60
C ILE A 588 -8.10 15.11 34.15
N TYR A 589 -6.91 15.40 33.61
CA TYR A 589 -5.98 16.45 34.03
C TYR A 589 -5.47 17.27 32.84
N ASN A 590 -5.15 18.55 33.04
CA ASN A 590 -4.51 19.38 32.01
C ASN A 590 -2.99 19.25 32.00
N ARG A 591 -2.30 19.82 30.99
CA ARG A 591 -0.82 19.83 30.87
C ARG A 591 -0.06 20.44 32.04
N TRP A 592 -0.75 21.18 32.92
CA TRP A 592 -0.18 21.76 34.14
C TRP A 592 -0.46 20.90 35.39
N GLY A 593 -1.00 19.69 35.22
CA GLY A 593 -1.29 18.72 36.29
C GLY A 593 -2.50 19.07 37.14
N VAL A 594 -3.31 20.05 36.74
CA VAL A 594 -4.55 20.42 37.42
C VAL A 594 -5.65 19.46 36.99
N MET A 595 -6.31 18.81 37.96
CA MET A 595 -7.46 17.96 37.69
C MET A 595 -8.60 18.82 37.14
N VAL A 596 -9.10 18.43 35.99
CA VAL A 596 -10.17 19.13 35.29
C VAL A 596 -11.48 18.36 35.28
N PHE A 597 -11.47 17.03 35.44
CA PHE A 597 -12.72 16.25 35.48
C PHE A 597 -12.56 14.95 36.27
N GLN A 598 -13.63 14.48 36.91
CA GLN A 598 -13.68 13.17 37.58
C GLN A 598 -15.12 12.65 37.66
N THR A 599 -15.34 11.37 37.33
CA THR A 599 -16.63 10.70 37.54
C THR A 599 -16.50 9.21 37.84
N LYS A 600 -17.58 8.61 38.36
CA LYS A 600 -17.73 7.15 38.57
C LYS A 600 -18.83 6.62 37.65
N SER A 601 -18.74 5.35 37.26
CA SER A 601 -19.70 4.67 36.37
C SER A 601 -19.88 5.46 35.06
N TYR A 602 -18.75 5.70 34.40
CA TYR A 602 -18.67 6.32 33.09
C TYR A 602 -19.43 5.48 32.06
N ASN A 603 -20.18 6.15 31.17
CA ASN A 603 -21.11 5.59 30.18
C ASN A 603 -22.32 4.84 30.78
N THR A 604 -22.13 3.99 31.79
CA THR A 604 -23.18 3.16 32.40
C THR A 604 -24.21 3.92 33.24
N SER A 605 -23.91 5.13 33.69
CA SER A 605 -24.86 6.01 34.42
C SER A 605 -25.14 7.34 33.69
N GLY A 606 -24.82 7.42 32.39
CA GLY A 606 -24.95 8.65 31.60
C GLY A 606 -23.90 9.72 31.94
N ASN A 607 -22.85 9.36 32.68
CA ASN A 607 -21.73 10.24 32.97
C ASN A 607 -20.70 10.14 31.85
N VAL A 608 -20.49 11.24 31.12
CA VAL A 608 -19.53 11.35 30.03
C VAL A 608 -18.70 12.62 30.16
N PHE A 609 -17.53 12.66 29.52
CA PHE A 609 -16.68 13.84 29.44
C PHE A 609 -16.82 14.51 28.08
N ASP A 610 -17.25 15.77 28.07
CA ASP A 610 -17.56 16.58 26.88
C ASP A 610 -16.57 17.76 26.69
N GLY A 611 -15.39 17.67 27.32
CA GLY A 611 -14.42 18.76 27.33
C GLY A 611 -14.75 19.91 28.30
N THR A 612 -15.73 19.75 29.19
CA THR A 612 -16.05 20.72 30.26
C THR A 612 -15.29 20.41 31.55
N SER A 613 -14.66 21.44 32.12
CA SER A 613 -13.96 21.37 33.41
C SER A 613 -14.93 21.41 34.59
N GLN A 614 -14.69 20.56 35.59
CA GLN A 614 -15.31 20.57 36.91
C GLN A 614 -14.37 21.17 38.01
N GLY A 615 -13.16 21.64 37.63
CA GLY A 615 -12.14 22.20 38.53
C GLY A 615 -12.21 23.73 38.73
N ARG A 616 -11.31 24.32 39.55
CA ARG A 616 -11.29 25.78 39.83
C ARG A 616 -10.45 26.54 38.78
N VAL A 617 -11.13 27.45 38.07
CA VAL A 617 -10.68 28.52 37.16
C VAL A 617 -10.47 28.11 35.68
N THR A 618 -11.48 28.41 34.86
CA THR A 618 -11.29 28.99 33.52
C THR A 618 -11.89 30.40 33.54
N VAL A 619 -11.10 31.40 33.15
CA VAL A 619 -11.52 32.80 33.02
C VAL A 619 -12.20 32.94 31.64
N ASP A 620 -13.35 32.29 31.46
CA ASP A 620 -14.35 32.64 30.46
C ASP A 620 -15.62 31.82 30.69
N SER A 621 -16.76 32.36 30.24
CA SER A 621 -18.11 32.12 30.77
C SER A 621 -18.72 30.71 30.68
N ASP A 622 -18.02 29.69 30.16
CA ASP A 622 -18.65 28.39 29.83
C ASP A 622 -17.93 27.13 30.38
N ASN A 623 -16.96 27.23 31.30
CA ASN A 623 -16.22 26.09 31.91
C ASN A 623 -15.53 25.13 30.90
N LYS A 624 -15.49 25.46 29.62
CA LYS A 624 -14.91 24.68 28.53
C LYS A 624 -13.38 24.68 28.59
N LEU A 625 -12.76 23.51 28.48
CA LEU A 625 -11.30 23.35 28.48
C LEU A 625 -10.68 23.82 27.16
N PRO A 626 -9.51 24.49 27.15
CA PRO A 626 -8.81 24.86 25.91
C PRO A 626 -8.43 23.65 25.03
N VAL A 627 -8.24 23.88 23.73
CA VAL A 627 -7.64 22.90 22.81
C VAL A 627 -6.27 22.48 23.31
N GLY A 628 -5.95 21.20 23.17
CA GLY A 628 -4.67 20.63 23.54
C GLY A 628 -4.79 19.28 24.25
N THR A 629 -3.64 18.78 24.70
CA THR A 629 -3.53 17.46 25.32
C THR A 629 -3.91 17.47 26.80
N TYR A 630 -4.73 16.52 27.18
CA TYR A 630 -5.15 16.21 28.54
C TYR A 630 -4.87 14.74 28.83
N PHE A 631 -4.82 14.38 30.11
CA PHE A 631 -4.43 13.03 30.53
C PHE A 631 -5.56 12.40 31.31
N TYR A 632 -5.88 11.14 31.04
CA TYR A 632 -6.91 10.40 31.75
C TYR A 632 -6.37 9.22 32.57
N VAL A 633 -7.16 8.83 33.57
CA VAL A 633 -6.99 7.60 34.35
C VAL A 633 -8.35 6.95 34.54
N ILE A 634 -8.48 5.70 34.11
CA ILE A 634 -9.66 4.85 34.20
C ILE A 634 -9.34 3.69 35.16
N ASP A 635 -10.03 3.60 36.28
CA ASP A 635 -10.04 2.40 37.11
C ASP A 635 -11.28 1.58 36.76
N TYR A 636 -11.18 0.26 36.52
CA TYR A 636 -12.31 -0.63 36.28
C TYR A 636 -12.15 -1.99 36.96
N GLU A 637 -13.25 -2.65 37.31
CA GLU A 637 -13.25 -3.94 38.02
C GLU A 637 -13.66 -5.06 37.07
N ASP A 638 -12.79 -6.06 36.88
CA ASP A 638 -13.07 -7.22 36.03
C ASP A 638 -14.14 -8.16 36.63
N GLN A 639 -14.61 -9.14 35.86
CA GLN A 639 -15.61 -10.11 36.32
C GLN A 639 -15.15 -10.95 37.54
N GLY A 640 -13.84 -10.96 37.83
CA GLY A 640 -13.23 -11.61 39.00
C GLY A 640 -13.12 -10.72 40.25
N GLY A 641 -13.51 -9.44 40.17
CA GLY A 641 -13.43 -8.48 41.27
C GLY A 641 -12.07 -7.82 41.46
N ASN A 642 -11.15 -7.95 40.48
CA ASN A 642 -9.85 -7.29 40.53
C ASN A 642 -9.95 -5.91 39.88
N THR A 643 -9.40 -4.89 40.56
CA THR A 643 -9.30 -3.54 39.99
C THR A 643 -8.12 -3.46 39.02
N LYS A 644 -8.41 -3.18 37.76
CA LYS A 644 -7.44 -2.83 36.71
C LYS A 644 -7.46 -1.31 36.48
N GLN A 645 -6.32 -0.75 36.06
CA GLN A 645 -6.18 0.68 35.79
C GLN A 645 -5.59 0.87 34.39
N LEU A 646 -6.26 1.70 33.60
CA LEU A 646 -5.86 2.13 32.26
C LEU A 646 -5.64 3.64 32.30
N SER A 647 -4.55 4.13 31.72
CA SER A 647 -4.26 5.56 31.65
C SER A 647 -3.66 5.91 30.30
N GLY A 648 -4.04 7.06 29.77
CA GLY A 648 -3.59 7.54 28.49
C GLY A 648 -3.81 9.04 28.38
N TYR A 649 -3.83 9.54 27.16
CA TYR A 649 -4.09 10.94 26.87
C TYR A 649 -5.34 11.07 26.00
N ILE A 650 -5.95 12.23 26.07
CA ILE A 650 -6.99 12.66 25.14
C ILE A 650 -6.58 14.00 24.57
N TYR A 651 -6.73 14.13 23.27
CA TYR A 651 -6.60 15.41 22.60
C TYR A 651 -7.97 16.06 22.47
N ILE A 652 -8.12 17.26 23.02
CA ILE A 652 -9.32 18.07 22.82
C ILE A 652 -9.06 18.97 21.63
N ASN A 653 -9.78 18.74 20.54
CA ASN A 653 -9.85 19.63 19.39
C ASN A 653 -11.23 20.32 19.37
N ARG A 654 -11.37 21.51 18.78
CA ARG A 654 -12.66 22.23 18.71
C ARG A 654 -12.88 22.93 17.39
#